data_AF-A0A4V6M1S6-F1
#
_entry.id   AF-A0A4V6M1S6-F1
#
_cell.length_a   1.000
_cell.length_b   1.000
_cell.length_c   1.000
_cell.angle_alpha   90.00
_cell.angle_beta   90.00
_cell.angle_gamma   90.00
#
_symmetry.space_group_name_H-M   'P 1'
#
loop_
_entity.id
_entity.type
_entity.pdbx_description
1 polymer ?
#
loop_
_entity_poly.entity_id
_entity_poly.type
_entity_poly.pdbx_seq_one_letter_code
_entity_poly.pdbx_strand_id
1 'polypeptide(L)'
;MSTTPAPALPNQPWWRGWADFWFRPTDPTTLAFIRICTGLLVLYTHLTYSRDLQAFFGKHGWYAAAFVDRERHEQPIYISPTDWDEPGASPRLSDFPHRRAAFMEFLRNVPGNPADRAAALAYLKRANELSNPDDFRVAMEFVRDLPTGDEVNKTVTVIENGEGKDRPVAVAADRVPGFFLTRDAAERKKIADEVRAFWAVLPKTQTADASRTTATYVVNHFIELPPAYRAALVRYIFDLPEDPAEREKWLDYLNYWNADRRLTYRTGTTAFSVWFHVTDPTQMALVHAGIIATIVLFTVGLFTRVTSVLVWVACVGYIHRTTQVLFGMDTMMNILLFYLMIGNSGAALSLDRLIARYRAARASLKRTGTIDANTRAFLACPPPSVGAGFALRLLQVHVCFIYMAAGLSKLKGVSWWSGAAFWEVAVNPEFTPLNFAWYETVIRWMAEHKWVYHTVCTVGVWFTLAVEISLPFLVWTKARWLILLLATAMHAAIGVMMGLNLFELLMIVMFIGFMPDRVIRDRFRGGPNLPRFTFAFNPAADAHARAAALALALDADNQIALKQDRAAAGTSVAGADGVARTGPDGRKVLSKGLRFLSAVSWALLVPGVSGLLTRRLFPTAPTAAPAPVAVPKVAPTGAK
;
A
#
# COMPACT_ATOMS: atom_id res chain seq x y z
N MET A 1 14.03 -16.79 -34.89
CA MET A 1 15.48 -16.74 -34.64
C MET A 1 15.80 -17.62 -33.44
N SER A 2 16.79 -18.49 -33.63
CA SER A 2 17.25 -19.51 -32.69
C SER A 2 17.51 -18.97 -31.28
N THR A 3 17.12 -19.73 -30.26
CA THR A 3 17.44 -19.50 -28.83
C THR A 3 18.79 -20.08 -28.41
N THR A 4 19.74 -20.21 -29.34
CA THR A 4 21.14 -20.40 -28.96
C THR A 4 21.69 -19.04 -28.52
N PRO A 5 22.18 -18.89 -27.28
CA PRO A 5 23.05 -17.77 -26.96
C PRO A 5 24.19 -17.82 -27.97
N ALA A 6 24.51 -16.69 -28.61
CA ALA A 6 25.76 -16.58 -29.34
C ALA A 6 26.88 -17.02 -28.38
N PRO A 7 27.82 -17.90 -28.80
CA PRO A 7 28.90 -18.33 -27.94
C PRO A 7 29.59 -17.09 -27.37
N ALA A 8 29.73 -17.04 -26.05
CA ALA A 8 30.39 -15.93 -25.39
C ALA A 8 31.78 -15.78 -26.01
N LEU A 9 32.02 -14.63 -26.65
CA LEU A 9 33.36 -14.30 -27.13
C LEU A 9 34.30 -14.39 -25.91
N PRO A 10 35.37 -15.20 -25.97
CA PRO A 10 36.32 -15.24 -24.88
C PRO A 10 36.87 -13.81 -24.72
N ASN A 11 36.78 -13.24 -23.52
CA ASN A 11 37.21 -11.89 -23.12
C ASN A 11 36.19 -10.74 -23.20
N GLN A 12 34.88 -10.98 -23.02
CA GLN A 12 33.98 -9.86 -22.66
C GLN A 12 34.19 -9.46 -21.19
N PRO A 13 34.51 -8.19 -20.88
CA PRO A 13 34.66 -7.74 -19.49
C PRO A 13 33.32 -7.82 -18.73
N TRP A 14 33.37 -8.18 -17.44
CA TRP A 14 32.19 -8.44 -16.60
C TRP A 14 31.16 -7.29 -16.60
N TRP A 15 31.62 -6.03 -16.72
CA TRP A 15 30.76 -4.85 -16.75
C TRP A 15 29.85 -4.82 -17.99
N ARG A 16 30.24 -5.45 -19.12
CA ARG A 16 29.37 -5.55 -20.31
C ARG A 16 28.21 -6.49 -20.06
N GLY A 17 28.46 -7.64 -19.43
CA GLY A 17 27.41 -8.56 -19.01
C GLY A 17 26.44 -7.90 -18.03
N TRP A 18 26.96 -7.12 -17.08
CA TRP A 18 26.16 -6.31 -16.16
C TRP A 18 25.31 -5.25 -16.90
N ALA A 19 25.92 -4.50 -17.81
CA ALA A 19 25.21 -3.50 -18.62
C ALA A 19 24.13 -4.13 -19.51
N ASP A 20 24.42 -5.25 -20.17
CA ASP A 20 23.47 -5.98 -20.99
C ASP A 20 22.31 -6.57 -20.18
N PHE A 21 22.58 -7.00 -18.94
CA PHE A 21 21.52 -7.48 -18.06
C PHE A 21 20.47 -6.38 -17.81
N TRP A 22 20.92 -5.16 -17.47
CA TRP A 22 20.05 -4.04 -17.10
C TRP A 22 19.49 -3.24 -18.26
N PHE A 23 20.28 -3.02 -19.32
CA PHE A 23 19.99 -1.99 -20.33
C PHE A 23 19.75 -2.52 -21.74
N ARG A 24 19.70 -3.84 -21.94
CA ARG A 24 19.39 -4.41 -23.25
C ARG A 24 17.97 -4.00 -23.70
N PRO A 25 17.81 -3.36 -24.88
CA PRO A 25 16.49 -3.03 -25.41
C PRO A 25 15.61 -4.27 -25.51
N THR A 26 14.44 -4.21 -24.90
CA THR A 26 13.50 -5.35 -24.80
C THR A 26 12.12 -4.94 -25.31
N ASP A 27 11.38 -5.90 -25.89
CA ASP A 27 10.00 -5.70 -26.34
C ASP A 27 9.08 -5.37 -25.14
N PRO A 28 8.33 -4.26 -25.17
CA PRO A 28 7.47 -3.82 -24.06
C PRO A 28 6.19 -4.64 -23.89
N THR A 29 5.92 -5.65 -24.73
CA THR A 29 4.67 -6.44 -24.70
C THR A 29 4.40 -7.10 -23.35
N THR A 30 5.43 -7.65 -22.69
CA THR A 30 5.28 -8.24 -21.36
C THR A 30 4.81 -7.21 -20.33
N LEU A 31 5.44 -6.04 -20.29
CA LEU A 31 5.06 -4.95 -19.39
C LEU A 31 3.67 -4.38 -19.72
N ALA A 32 3.32 -4.32 -21.00
CA ALA A 32 1.98 -3.89 -21.41
C ALA A 32 0.89 -4.86 -20.96
N PHE A 33 1.17 -6.17 -20.96
CA PHE A 33 0.24 -7.15 -20.43
C PHE A 33 0.14 -7.08 -18.90
N ILE A 34 1.28 -6.94 -18.20
CA ILE A 34 1.32 -6.67 -16.75
C ILE A 34 0.52 -5.41 -16.41
N ARG A 35 0.61 -4.34 -17.21
CA ARG A 35 -0.18 -3.11 -17.06
C ARG A 35 -1.69 -3.38 -17.10
N ILE A 36 -2.15 -4.17 -18.06
CA ILE A 36 -3.58 -4.50 -18.17
C ILE A 36 -4.03 -5.29 -16.95
N CYS A 37 -3.30 -6.36 -16.57
CA CYS A 37 -3.66 -7.17 -15.41
C CYS A 37 -3.64 -6.36 -14.11
N THR A 38 -2.57 -5.60 -13.87
CA THR A 38 -2.45 -4.71 -12.70
C THR A 38 -3.55 -3.67 -12.69
N GLY A 39 -3.81 -3.02 -13.83
CA GLY A 39 -4.84 -2.00 -13.96
C GLY A 39 -6.26 -2.53 -13.71
N LEU A 40 -6.56 -3.77 -14.10
CA LEU A 40 -7.84 -4.43 -13.79
C LEU A 40 -7.99 -4.72 -12.29
N LEU A 41 -6.93 -5.20 -11.64
CA LEU A 41 -6.93 -5.47 -10.20
C LEU A 41 -7.04 -4.16 -9.39
N VAL A 42 -6.28 -3.13 -9.78
CA VAL A 42 -6.37 -1.78 -9.19
C VAL A 42 -7.78 -1.22 -9.37
N LEU A 43 -8.35 -1.34 -10.57
CA LEU A 43 -9.72 -0.89 -10.85
C LEU A 43 -10.73 -1.60 -9.95
N TYR A 44 -10.63 -2.92 -9.82
CA TYR A 44 -11.49 -3.69 -8.93
C TYR A 44 -11.42 -3.19 -7.49
N THR A 45 -10.21 -3.05 -6.92
CA THR A 45 -10.02 -2.56 -5.54
C THR A 45 -10.62 -1.15 -5.34
N HIS A 46 -10.46 -0.27 -6.32
CA HIS A 46 -11.00 1.09 -6.19
C HIS A 46 -12.51 1.15 -6.41
N LEU A 47 -13.08 0.26 -7.24
CA LEU A 47 -14.52 0.10 -7.36
C LEU A 47 -15.15 -0.47 -6.08
N THR A 48 -14.45 -1.35 -5.35
CA THR A 48 -14.92 -1.81 -4.04
C THR A 48 -14.93 -0.69 -3.02
N TYR A 49 -13.91 0.19 -3.02
CA TYR A 49 -13.90 1.38 -2.17
C TYR A 49 -15.02 2.38 -2.49
N SER A 50 -15.56 2.39 -3.71
CA SER A 50 -16.65 3.31 -4.08
C SER A 50 -17.89 3.16 -3.19
N ARG A 51 -18.15 1.95 -2.66
CA ARG A 51 -19.34 1.70 -1.81
C ARG A 51 -19.21 2.29 -0.41
N ASP A 52 -18.00 2.24 0.14
CA ASP A 52 -17.73 2.57 1.54
C ASP A 52 -16.72 3.72 1.68
N LEU A 53 -16.62 4.58 0.66
CA LEU A 53 -15.61 5.64 0.57
C LEU A 53 -15.59 6.55 1.82
N GLN A 54 -16.78 6.89 2.33
CA GLN A 54 -16.93 7.68 3.57
C GLN A 54 -16.50 6.90 4.81
N ALA A 55 -16.81 5.60 4.88
CA ALA A 55 -16.45 4.76 6.00
C ALA A 55 -14.92 4.54 6.08
N PHE A 56 -14.23 4.46 4.94
CA PHE A 56 -12.77 4.31 4.93
C PHE A 56 -12.00 5.64 5.06
N PHE A 57 -12.45 6.69 4.37
CA PHE A 57 -11.62 7.89 4.17
C PHE A 57 -12.29 9.20 4.62
N GLY A 58 -13.57 9.17 4.98
CA GLY A 58 -14.33 10.36 5.40
C GLY A 58 -13.88 10.92 6.76
N LYS A 59 -14.47 12.06 7.13
CA LYS A 59 -14.18 12.74 8.41
C LYS A 59 -14.40 11.83 9.62
N HIS A 60 -15.49 11.05 9.58
CA HIS A 60 -15.93 10.11 10.61
C HIS A 60 -15.80 8.65 10.17
N GLY A 61 -14.82 8.35 9.31
CA GLY A 61 -14.54 6.96 8.92
C GLY A 61 -14.18 6.07 10.12
N TRP A 62 -14.11 4.76 9.91
CA TRP A 62 -13.75 3.76 10.93
C TRP A 62 -12.48 4.14 11.68
N TYR A 63 -11.52 4.74 10.97
CA TYR A 63 -10.41 5.46 11.57
C TYR A 63 -10.49 6.95 11.21
N ALA A 64 -11.08 7.72 12.13
CA ALA A 64 -11.49 9.10 11.88
C ALA A 64 -10.30 9.97 11.47
N ALA A 65 -10.57 10.97 10.61
CA ALA A 65 -9.53 11.81 10.03
C ALA A 65 -8.65 12.51 11.08
N ALA A 66 -9.24 12.92 12.20
CA ALA A 66 -8.51 13.56 13.30
C ALA A 66 -7.49 12.63 13.97
N PHE A 67 -7.79 11.33 14.10
CA PHE A 67 -6.84 10.37 14.68
C PHE A 67 -5.67 10.16 13.73
N VAL A 68 -5.91 9.88 12.45
CA VAL A 68 -4.82 9.74 11.47
C VAL A 68 -4.00 11.01 11.36
N ASP A 69 -4.65 12.18 11.39
CA ASP A 69 -3.96 13.47 11.35
C ASP A 69 -3.05 13.65 12.57
N ARG A 70 -3.50 13.24 13.76
CA ARG A 70 -2.66 13.23 14.95
C ARG A 70 -1.50 12.25 14.81
N GLU A 71 -1.76 11.02 14.36
CA GLU A 71 -0.71 10.00 14.18
C GLU A 71 0.38 10.43 13.22
N ARG A 72 0.02 10.97 12.05
CA ARG A 72 1.01 11.40 11.05
C ARG A 72 1.90 12.55 11.54
N HIS A 73 1.48 13.34 12.53
CA HIS A 73 2.29 14.43 13.08
C HIS A 73 3.01 14.06 14.38
N GLU A 74 2.41 13.20 15.19
CA GLU A 74 2.83 13.00 16.58
C GLU A 74 3.36 11.60 16.88
N GLN A 75 3.18 10.60 16.02
CA GLN A 75 3.60 9.22 16.33
C GLN A 75 5.09 9.16 16.74
N PRO A 76 5.44 8.63 17.93
CA PRO A 76 6.82 8.55 18.37
C PRO A 76 7.60 7.54 17.52
N ILE A 77 8.71 7.99 16.91
CA ILE A 77 9.65 7.11 16.21
C ILE A 77 10.94 7.03 17.02
N TYR A 78 11.27 5.81 17.44
CA TYR A 78 12.53 5.49 18.11
C TYR A 78 13.50 4.87 17.12
N ILE A 79 14.79 5.14 17.31
CA ILE A 79 15.85 4.41 16.63
C ILE A 79 16.36 3.36 17.61
N SER A 80 16.30 2.10 17.20
CA SER A 80 16.98 1.04 17.94
C SER A 80 18.48 1.32 17.94
N PRO A 81 19.17 1.18 19.09
CA PRO A 81 20.62 1.23 19.13
C PRO A 81 21.23 0.32 18.05
N THR A 82 22.35 0.76 17.45
CA THR A 82 23.09 -0.05 16.46
C THR A 82 24.05 -1.04 17.12
N ASP A 83 24.21 -0.94 18.44
CA ASP A 83 24.92 -1.89 19.28
C ASP A 83 23.94 -2.96 19.82
N TRP A 84 24.42 -3.79 20.74
CA TRP A 84 23.62 -4.82 21.40
C TRP A 84 22.95 -4.31 22.69
N ASP A 85 22.97 -3.01 22.94
CA ASP A 85 22.43 -2.44 24.17
C ASP A 85 20.90 -2.31 24.08
N GLU A 86 20.25 -2.40 25.24
CA GLU A 86 18.81 -2.19 25.32
C GLU A 86 18.48 -0.71 25.03
N PRO A 87 17.39 -0.43 24.30
CA PRO A 87 16.90 0.93 24.14
C PRO A 87 16.68 1.58 25.51
N GLY A 88 17.08 2.85 25.64
CA GLY A 88 16.90 3.60 26.89
C GLY A 88 15.44 3.62 27.35
N ALA A 89 15.21 3.45 28.66
CA ALA A 89 13.87 3.43 29.22
C ALA A 89 13.15 4.78 29.04
N SER A 90 11.86 4.72 28.70
CA SER A 90 10.96 5.87 28.54
C SER A 90 9.89 5.85 29.63
N PRO A 91 9.37 7.00 30.10
CA PRO A 91 8.22 7.02 31.01
C PRO A 91 7.05 6.22 30.44
N ARG A 92 6.44 5.40 31.28
CA ARG A 92 5.25 4.60 30.94
C ARG A 92 4.16 4.85 31.97
N LEU A 93 2.94 5.02 31.49
CA LEU A 93 1.69 5.01 32.23
C LEU A 93 1.02 3.64 32.11
N SER A 94 0.13 3.33 33.07
CA SER A 94 -0.66 2.10 33.06
C SER A 94 -1.53 1.97 31.80
N ASP A 95 -1.71 0.76 31.28
CA ASP A 95 -2.62 0.49 30.16
C ASP A 95 -4.09 0.42 30.58
N PHE A 96 -4.38 0.31 31.89
CA PHE A 96 -5.74 0.33 32.39
C PHE A 96 -6.28 1.78 32.43
N PRO A 97 -7.39 2.10 31.71
CA PRO A 97 -7.85 3.48 31.56
C PRO A 97 -8.10 4.23 32.87
N HIS A 98 -8.68 3.58 33.87
CA HIS A 98 -8.95 4.18 35.18
C HIS A 98 -7.67 4.49 35.97
N ARG A 99 -6.64 3.62 35.89
CA ARG A 99 -5.34 3.85 36.52
C ARG A 99 -4.57 4.95 35.81
N ARG A 100 -4.62 4.98 34.47
CA ARG A 100 -4.05 6.05 33.65
C ARG A 100 -4.66 7.40 33.99
N ALA A 101 -6.00 7.47 34.09
CA ALA A 101 -6.70 8.70 34.47
C ALA A 101 -6.26 9.22 35.86
N ALA A 102 -6.16 8.34 36.85
CA ALA A 102 -5.66 8.69 38.18
C ALA A 102 -4.20 9.20 38.15
N PHE A 103 -3.36 8.58 37.33
CA PHE A 103 -1.97 9.03 37.16
C PHE A 103 -1.90 10.39 36.45
N MET A 104 -2.75 10.64 35.45
CA MET A 104 -2.84 11.96 34.81
C MET A 104 -3.36 13.04 35.76
N GLU A 105 -4.28 12.71 36.66
CA GLU A 105 -4.71 13.60 37.74
C GLU A 105 -3.53 13.97 38.65
N PHE A 106 -2.76 12.97 39.09
CA PHE A 106 -1.51 13.19 39.85
C PHE A 106 -0.53 14.10 39.10
N LEU A 107 -0.25 13.80 37.82
CA LEU A 107 0.66 14.61 37.01
C LEU A 107 0.22 16.06 36.86
N ARG A 108 -1.08 16.35 36.89
CA ARG A 108 -1.62 17.70 36.87
C ARG A 108 -1.63 18.38 38.25
N ASN A 109 -1.74 17.62 39.34
CA ASN A 109 -1.67 18.12 40.72
C ASN A 109 -0.26 18.50 41.16
N VAL A 110 0.79 17.93 40.54
CA VAL A 110 2.18 18.28 40.84
C VAL A 110 2.42 19.79 40.57
N PRO A 111 3.09 20.55 41.45
CA PRO A 111 3.32 21.98 41.25
C PRO A 111 4.03 22.31 39.92
N GLY A 112 3.66 23.44 39.30
CA GLY A 112 4.29 23.94 38.07
C GLY A 112 5.68 24.51 38.29
N ASN A 113 5.86 25.28 39.35
CA ASN A 113 7.14 25.86 39.69
C ASN A 113 8.16 24.76 40.06
N PRO A 114 9.38 24.77 39.48
CA PRO A 114 10.38 23.72 39.73
C PRO A 114 10.77 23.55 41.20
N ALA A 115 10.82 24.62 42.00
CA ALA A 115 11.20 24.55 43.41
C ALA A 115 10.09 23.90 44.25
N ASP A 116 8.84 24.33 44.05
CA ASP A 116 7.69 23.74 44.73
C ASP A 116 7.49 22.27 44.32
N ARG A 117 7.73 21.95 43.05
CA ARG A 117 7.70 20.58 42.54
C ARG A 117 8.77 19.71 43.21
N ALA A 118 9.99 20.22 43.32
CA ALA A 118 11.07 19.50 43.97
C ALA A 118 10.78 19.23 45.46
N ALA A 119 10.19 20.21 46.15
CA ALA A 119 9.74 20.04 47.53
C ALA A 119 8.61 19.00 47.65
N ALA A 120 7.59 19.08 46.78
CA ALA A 120 6.46 18.14 46.78
C ALA A 120 6.85 16.70 46.44
N LEU A 121 7.89 16.50 45.62
CA LEU A 121 8.32 15.19 45.15
C LEU A 121 9.60 14.67 45.85
N ALA A 122 10.08 15.36 46.87
CA ALA A 122 11.31 15.00 47.58
C ALA A 122 11.27 13.56 48.14
N TYR A 123 10.12 13.12 48.67
CA TYR A 123 9.93 11.75 49.13
C TYR A 123 10.06 10.72 48.00
N LEU A 124 9.44 10.97 46.85
CA LEU A 124 9.50 10.09 45.69
C LEU A 124 10.94 9.96 45.16
N LYS A 125 11.67 11.09 45.10
CA LYS A 125 13.08 11.11 44.72
C LYS A 125 13.92 10.26 45.67
N ARG A 126 13.77 10.50 46.98
CA ARG A 126 14.46 9.73 48.02
C ARG A 126 14.19 8.24 47.90
N ALA A 127 12.92 7.85 47.78
CA ALA A 127 12.55 6.45 47.64
C ALA A 127 13.24 5.84 46.41
N ASN A 128 13.22 6.53 45.26
CA ASN A 128 13.81 6.03 44.03
C ASN A 128 15.34 5.91 44.05
N GLU A 129 16.02 6.61 44.97
CA GLU A 129 17.47 6.55 45.17
C GLU A 129 17.90 5.48 46.20
N LEU A 130 16.94 4.75 46.80
CA LEU A 130 17.25 3.62 47.67
C LEU A 130 17.95 2.50 46.90
N SER A 131 19.07 2.02 47.44
CA SER A 131 19.90 0.98 46.80
C SER A 131 19.22 -0.39 46.74
N ASN A 132 18.34 -0.69 47.69
CA ASN A 132 17.58 -1.93 47.73
C ASN A 132 16.20 -1.74 47.05
N PRO A 133 15.88 -2.48 45.98
CA PRO A 133 14.58 -2.42 45.33
C PRO A 133 13.40 -2.73 46.26
N ASP A 134 13.59 -3.59 47.27
CA ASP A 134 12.52 -3.90 48.24
C ASP A 134 12.22 -2.71 49.17
N ASP A 135 13.22 -1.90 49.52
CA ASP A 135 13.03 -0.72 50.36
C ASP A 135 12.21 0.34 49.63
N PHE A 136 12.37 0.46 48.30
CA PHE A 136 11.49 1.31 47.48
C PHE A 136 10.02 0.86 47.60
N ARG A 137 9.76 -0.45 47.43
CA ARG A 137 8.40 -1.00 47.55
C ARG A 137 7.82 -0.70 48.93
N VAL A 138 8.56 -0.99 50.00
CA VAL A 138 8.12 -0.74 51.38
C VAL A 138 7.85 0.75 51.64
N ALA A 139 8.71 1.65 51.15
CA ALA A 139 8.51 3.10 51.25
C ALA A 139 7.22 3.58 50.53
N MET A 140 6.94 3.03 49.34
CA MET A 140 5.75 3.38 48.60
C MET A 140 4.47 2.77 49.21
N GLU A 141 4.53 1.53 49.68
CA GLU A 141 3.42 0.87 50.40
C GLU A 141 3.02 1.66 51.66
N PHE A 142 4.00 2.19 52.39
CA PHE A 142 3.73 3.07 53.52
C PHE A 142 2.84 4.26 53.14
N VAL A 143 3.18 4.98 52.05
CA VAL A 143 2.38 6.12 51.58
C VAL A 143 1.01 5.70 51.05
N ARG A 144 0.94 4.56 50.37
CA ARG A 144 -0.33 3.98 49.87
C ARG A 144 -1.31 3.72 51.01
N ASP A 145 -0.80 3.19 52.12
CA ASP A 145 -1.59 2.72 53.26
C ASP A 145 -1.76 3.78 54.35
N LEU A 146 -1.32 5.03 54.09
CA LEU A 146 -1.62 6.18 54.95
C LEU A 146 -3.14 6.40 55.03
N PRO A 147 -3.66 6.72 56.23
CA PRO A 147 -5.07 7.05 56.40
C PRO A 147 -5.41 8.38 55.67
N THR A 148 -6.69 8.75 55.62
CA THR A 148 -7.13 10.00 55.01
C THR A 148 -7.39 11.09 56.05
N GLY A 149 -7.28 12.37 55.66
CA GLY A 149 -7.61 13.50 56.53
C GLY A 149 -6.57 13.74 57.64
N ASP A 150 -7.02 14.19 58.81
CA ASP A 150 -6.15 14.58 59.93
C ASP A 150 -5.34 13.40 60.52
N GLU A 151 -5.73 12.16 60.21
CA GLU A 151 -5.02 10.97 60.67
C GLU A 151 -3.65 10.78 59.99
N VAL A 152 -3.45 11.32 58.78
CA VAL A 152 -2.12 11.32 58.11
C VAL A 152 -1.10 11.97 59.01
N ASN A 153 -1.46 13.11 59.61
CA ASN A 153 -0.57 13.88 60.44
C ASN A 153 -0.16 13.11 61.71
N LYS A 154 -1.07 12.31 62.27
CA LYS A 154 -0.80 11.45 63.42
C LYS A 154 0.19 10.33 63.07
N THR A 155 0.01 9.67 61.92
CA THR A 155 0.91 8.61 61.46
C THR A 155 2.30 9.14 61.10
N VAL A 156 2.38 10.28 60.43
CA VAL A 156 3.65 10.89 60.03
C VAL A 156 4.46 11.40 61.23
N THR A 157 3.81 11.93 62.28
CA THR A 157 4.49 12.37 63.51
C THR A 157 5.16 11.20 64.28
N VAL A 158 4.78 9.94 64.00
CA VAL A 158 5.51 8.77 64.53
C VAL A 158 6.92 8.68 63.96
N ILE A 159 7.14 9.10 62.70
CA ILE A 159 8.47 9.18 62.09
C ILE A 159 9.34 10.17 62.87
N GLU A 160 8.81 11.35 63.19
CA GLU A 160 9.50 12.42 63.93
C GLU A 160 9.98 11.93 65.32
N ASN A 161 9.09 11.25 66.05
CA ASN A 161 9.30 10.86 67.44
C ASN A 161 10.20 9.62 67.64
N GLY A 162 10.41 8.79 66.60
CA GLY A 162 11.26 7.60 66.67
C GLY A 162 10.71 6.45 67.53
N GLU A 163 11.54 5.42 67.79
CA GLU A 163 11.21 4.29 68.69
C GLU A 163 11.25 4.72 70.18
N GLY A 164 10.32 5.57 70.60
CA GLY A 164 10.13 6.00 72.00
C GLY A 164 9.02 5.24 72.72
N LYS A 165 9.24 4.92 74.00
CA LYS A 165 8.45 4.03 74.87
C LYS A 165 7.02 4.49 75.25
N ASP A 166 6.62 5.71 74.89
CA ASP A 166 5.28 6.23 75.17
C ASP A 166 4.51 6.40 73.84
N ARG A 167 3.64 5.43 73.52
CA ARG A 167 2.79 5.52 72.33
C ARG A 167 1.31 5.57 72.71
N PRO A 168 0.61 6.71 72.53
CA PRO A 168 -0.81 6.66 72.25
C PRO A 168 -0.98 6.15 70.81
N VAL A 169 -1.71 5.06 70.63
CA VAL A 169 -2.03 4.36 69.35
C VAL A 169 -1.05 3.25 68.94
N ALA A 170 -1.38 2.02 69.35
CA ALA A 170 -0.71 0.77 69.00
C ALA A 170 -0.85 0.32 67.52
N VAL A 171 -1.22 1.21 66.59
CA VAL A 171 -1.52 0.85 65.19
C VAL A 171 -0.51 1.46 64.18
N ALA A 172 0.31 2.42 64.60
CA ALA A 172 1.08 3.26 63.66
C ALA A 172 2.54 2.85 63.43
N ALA A 173 3.20 2.21 64.39
CA ALA A 173 4.64 1.98 64.30
C ALA A 173 5.06 0.78 63.45
N ASP A 174 4.27 -0.29 63.45
CA ASP A 174 4.52 -1.47 62.61
C ASP A 174 4.36 -1.17 61.11
N ARG A 175 3.77 -0.01 60.78
CA ARG A 175 3.56 0.46 59.41
C ARG A 175 4.67 1.39 58.90
N VAL A 176 5.48 1.98 59.79
CA VAL A 176 6.57 2.88 59.38
C VAL A 176 7.77 2.04 58.95
N PRO A 177 8.35 2.27 57.75
CA PRO A 177 9.54 1.56 57.32
C PRO A 177 10.70 1.69 58.32
N GLY A 178 11.22 0.56 58.81
CA GLY A 178 12.25 0.55 59.87
C GLY A 178 13.52 1.34 59.51
N PHE A 179 13.89 1.39 58.23
CA PHE A 179 15.04 2.14 57.74
C PHE A 179 14.86 3.68 57.78
N PHE A 180 13.65 4.18 58.01
CA PHE A 180 13.42 5.59 58.35
C PHE A 180 13.62 5.85 59.84
N LEU A 181 13.24 4.90 60.71
CA LEU A 181 13.34 5.04 62.16
C LEU A 181 14.79 5.03 62.67
N THR A 182 15.70 4.37 61.94
CA THR A 182 17.14 4.33 62.25
C THR A 182 17.89 5.63 61.96
N ARG A 183 17.22 6.64 61.38
CA ARG A 183 17.81 7.96 61.10
C ARG A 183 17.78 8.87 62.33
N ASP A 184 18.62 9.90 62.34
CA ASP A 184 18.64 10.90 63.40
C ASP A 184 17.35 11.75 63.41
N ALA A 185 17.12 12.49 64.51
CA ALA A 185 15.89 13.25 64.70
C ALA A 185 15.65 14.33 63.63
N ALA A 186 16.72 14.97 63.11
CA ALA A 186 16.59 16.00 62.09
C ALA A 186 16.19 15.40 60.74
N GLU A 187 16.80 14.28 60.36
CA GLU A 187 16.49 13.57 59.13
C GLU A 187 15.12 12.91 59.18
N ARG A 188 14.70 12.39 60.33
CA ARG A 188 13.33 11.87 60.52
C ARG A 188 12.27 12.95 60.34
N LYS A 189 12.50 14.15 60.89
CA LYS A 189 11.61 15.30 60.67
C LYS A 189 11.53 15.69 59.20
N LYS A 190 12.68 15.70 58.52
CA LYS A 190 12.73 15.97 57.09
C LYS A 190 11.93 14.93 56.28
N ILE A 191 12.11 13.64 56.55
CA ILE A 191 11.33 12.56 55.89
C ILE A 191 9.83 12.75 56.14
N ALA A 192 9.44 13.10 57.35
CA ALA A 192 8.05 13.37 57.69
C ALA A 192 7.46 14.52 56.85
N ASP A 193 8.17 15.64 56.73
CA ASP A 193 7.76 16.78 55.90
C ASP A 193 7.64 16.39 54.42
N GLU A 194 8.60 15.61 53.91
CA GLU A 194 8.58 15.10 52.54
C GLU A 194 7.38 14.17 52.28
N VAL A 195 7.03 13.29 53.23
CA VAL A 195 5.85 12.41 53.14
C VAL A 195 4.56 13.24 53.08
N ARG A 196 4.42 14.28 53.92
CA ARG A 196 3.24 15.17 53.88
C ARG A 196 3.13 15.87 52.53
N ALA A 197 4.24 16.41 52.03
CA ALA A 197 4.28 17.12 50.76
C ALA A 197 3.92 16.20 49.57
N PHE A 198 4.45 14.98 49.55
CA PHE A 198 4.13 14.00 48.51
C PHE A 198 2.68 13.51 48.61
N TRP A 199 2.20 13.21 49.82
CA TRP A 199 0.81 12.80 50.01
C TRP A 199 -0.17 13.90 49.59
N ALA A 200 0.16 15.17 49.79
CA ALA A 200 -0.71 16.29 49.41
C ALA A 200 -0.97 16.39 47.91
N VAL A 201 -0.02 16.01 47.06
CA VAL A 201 -0.17 16.06 45.59
C VAL A 201 -0.81 14.79 45.00
N LEU A 202 -0.96 13.72 45.80
CA LEU A 202 -1.64 12.51 45.36
C LEU A 202 -3.15 12.75 45.16
N PRO A 203 -3.78 12.12 44.15
CA PRO A 203 -5.19 12.33 43.83
C PRO A 203 -6.09 11.81 44.95
N LYS A 204 -7.16 12.55 45.25
CA LYS A 204 -8.05 12.29 46.41
C LYS A 204 -9.40 11.70 46.02
N THR A 205 -9.66 11.55 44.72
CA THR A 205 -10.87 10.93 44.18
C THR A 205 -11.04 9.52 44.78
N GLN A 206 -12.25 9.15 45.19
CA GLN A 206 -12.51 7.80 45.70
C GLN A 206 -12.49 6.77 44.57
N THR A 207 -12.10 5.54 44.90
CA THR A 207 -12.26 4.40 44.00
C THR A 207 -13.75 4.05 43.83
N ALA A 208 -14.10 3.32 42.76
CA ALA A 208 -15.50 3.00 42.45
C ALA A 208 -16.21 2.17 43.54
N ASP A 209 -15.45 1.40 44.32
CA ASP A 209 -15.90 0.63 45.48
C ASP A 209 -15.84 1.41 46.80
N ALA A 210 -15.44 2.68 46.76
CA ALA A 210 -15.24 3.58 47.90
C ALA A 210 -14.27 3.07 48.99
N SER A 211 -13.49 2.02 48.72
CA SER A 211 -12.61 1.40 49.71
C SER A 211 -11.32 2.19 49.92
N ARG A 212 -10.87 2.94 48.91
CA ARG A 212 -9.60 3.70 48.91
C ARG A 212 -9.73 4.98 48.07
N THR A 213 -8.65 5.76 48.00
CA THR A 213 -8.48 6.85 47.03
C THR A 213 -7.71 6.38 45.80
N THR A 214 -7.89 7.07 44.67
CA THR A 214 -7.18 6.83 43.41
C THR A 214 -5.66 7.02 43.53
N ALA A 215 -5.17 7.63 44.62
CA ALA A 215 -3.76 7.63 45.00
C ALA A 215 -3.15 6.22 45.04
N THR A 216 -3.95 5.20 45.39
CA THR A 216 -3.51 3.80 45.38
C THR A 216 -3.06 3.36 43.99
N TYR A 217 -3.74 3.79 42.92
CA TYR A 217 -3.35 3.45 41.55
C TYR A 217 -2.03 4.10 41.15
N VAL A 218 -1.80 5.34 41.57
CA VAL A 218 -0.56 6.08 41.30
C VAL A 218 0.62 5.41 41.99
N VAL A 219 0.47 5.12 43.28
CA VAL A 219 1.52 4.50 44.08
C VAL A 219 1.82 3.09 43.61
N ASN A 220 0.80 2.26 43.34
CA ASN A 220 1.00 0.92 42.82
C ASN A 220 1.68 0.95 41.45
N HIS A 221 1.36 1.92 40.57
CA HIS A 221 2.04 2.03 39.27
C HIS A 221 3.55 2.27 39.43
N PHE A 222 3.97 3.10 40.37
CA PHE A 222 5.39 3.26 40.68
C PHE A 222 6.05 1.99 41.21
N ILE A 223 5.33 1.18 42.01
CA ILE A 223 5.81 -0.11 42.53
C ILE A 223 5.93 -1.15 41.41
N GLU A 224 4.95 -1.21 40.51
CA GLU A 224 4.86 -2.19 39.42
C GLU A 224 5.90 -1.95 38.31
N LEU A 225 6.38 -0.71 38.14
CA LEU A 225 7.37 -0.39 37.11
C LEU A 225 8.77 -0.95 37.42
N PRO A 226 9.44 -1.58 36.44
CA PRO A 226 10.85 -1.95 36.59
C PRO A 226 11.74 -0.73 36.88
N PRO A 227 12.87 -0.88 37.60
CA PRO A 227 13.67 0.24 38.08
C PRO A 227 14.05 1.27 37.02
N ALA A 228 14.45 0.84 35.82
CA ALA A 228 14.83 1.74 34.73
C ALA A 228 13.66 2.61 34.22
N TYR A 229 12.48 2.00 34.02
CA TYR A 229 11.26 2.71 33.59
C TYR A 229 10.71 3.63 34.67
N ARG A 230 10.78 3.19 35.94
CA ARG A 230 10.45 4.03 37.09
C ARG A 230 11.36 5.27 37.15
N ALA A 231 12.67 5.09 37.06
CA ALA A 231 13.62 6.20 37.07
C ALA A 231 13.36 7.17 35.91
N ALA A 232 13.05 6.65 34.71
CA ALA A 232 12.66 7.47 33.57
C ALA A 232 11.37 8.27 33.82
N LEU A 233 10.37 7.67 34.47
CA LEU A 233 9.11 8.33 34.84
C LEU A 233 9.32 9.40 35.92
N VAL A 234 10.09 9.10 36.96
CA VAL A 234 10.44 10.09 37.99
C VAL A 234 11.16 11.27 37.33
N ARG A 235 12.20 11.03 36.51
CA ARG A 235 12.89 12.09 35.77
C ARG A 235 11.94 12.91 34.91
N TYR A 236 11.04 12.26 34.17
CA TYR A 236 10.04 12.95 33.35
C TYR A 236 9.19 13.93 34.16
N ILE A 237 8.71 13.52 35.35
CA ILE A 237 7.90 14.37 36.23
C ILE A 237 8.70 15.58 36.70
N PHE A 238 9.95 15.38 37.10
CA PHE A 238 10.83 16.47 37.56
C PHE A 238 11.18 17.47 36.45
N ASP A 239 11.24 17.01 35.21
CA ASP A 239 11.58 17.83 34.05
C ASP A 239 10.36 18.51 33.39
N LEU A 240 9.15 18.36 33.94
CA LEU A 240 7.96 18.97 33.37
C LEU A 240 8.13 20.50 33.19
N PRO A 241 7.70 21.10 32.07
CA PRO A 241 7.77 22.54 31.86
C PRO A 241 7.03 23.32 32.96
N GLU A 242 7.55 24.50 33.30
CA GLU A 242 6.85 25.44 34.21
C GLU A 242 5.66 26.11 33.52
N ASP A 243 5.79 26.44 32.22
CA ASP A 243 4.70 27.00 31.42
C ASP A 243 3.51 26.02 31.34
N PRO A 244 2.30 26.41 31.78
CA PRO A 244 1.14 25.51 31.80
C PRO A 244 0.73 24.98 30.43
N ALA A 245 0.86 25.79 29.37
CA ALA A 245 0.45 25.39 28.03
C ALA A 245 1.44 24.39 27.41
N GLU A 246 2.75 24.59 27.61
CA GLU A 246 3.76 23.62 27.21
C GLU A 246 3.67 22.33 28.04
N ARG A 247 3.43 22.45 29.34
CA ARG A 247 3.22 21.31 30.23
C ARG A 247 2.05 20.44 29.80
N GLU A 248 0.89 21.03 29.51
CA GLU A 248 -0.27 20.24 29.07
C GLU A 248 0.00 19.55 27.72
N LYS A 249 0.77 20.16 26.80
CA LYS A 249 1.19 19.48 25.56
C LYS A 249 2.02 18.23 25.85
N TRP A 250 2.93 18.29 26.84
CA TRP A 250 3.75 17.13 27.22
C TRP A 250 2.90 16.04 27.88
N LEU A 251 1.98 16.44 28.77
CA LEU A 251 1.08 15.53 29.45
C LEU A 251 0.09 14.86 28.49
N ASP A 252 -0.50 15.61 27.57
CA ASP A 252 -1.37 15.08 26.52
C ASP A 252 -0.62 14.10 25.61
N TYR A 253 0.61 14.45 25.21
CA TYR A 253 1.46 13.55 24.42
C TYR A 253 1.78 12.25 25.17
N LEU A 254 2.18 12.33 26.46
CA LEU A 254 2.43 11.15 27.28
C LEU A 254 1.15 10.32 27.46
N ASN A 255 0.00 10.95 27.67
CA ASN A 255 -1.27 10.26 27.84
C ASN A 255 -1.71 9.50 26.58
N TYR A 256 -1.53 10.11 25.41
CA TYR A 256 -1.93 9.52 24.13
C TYR A 256 -0.93 8.48 23.63
N TRP A 257 0.36 8.81 23.60
CA TRP A 257 1.41 7.98 23.00
C TRP A 257 2.14 7.08 23.99
N ASN A 258 1.92 7.26 25.30
CA ASN A 258 2.63 6.56 26.37
C ASN A 258 4.16 6.61 26.19
N ALA A 259 4.65 7.82 25.86
CA ALA A 259 6.00 8.10 25.39
C ALA A 259 6.47 9.50 25.80
N ASP A 260 7.77 9.66 26.05
CA ASP A 260 8.41 10.99 26.16
C ASP A 260 8.84 11.50 24.79
N ARG A 261 8.27 12.62 24.36
CA ARG A 261 8.59 13.30 23.10
C ARG A 261 10.08 13.62 22.97
N ARG A 262 10.77 13.94 24.07
CA ARG A 262 12.20 14.32 24.06
C ARG A 262 13.13 13.16 23.72
N LEU A 263 12.68 11.94 23.99
CA LEU A 263 13.43 10.72 23.69
C LEU A 263 13.12 10.18 22.29
N THR A 264 12.18 10.79 21.58
CA THR A 264 11.86 10.40 20.20
C THR A 264 12.88 10.98 19.24
N TYR A 265 13.34 10.17 18.29
CA TYR A 265 14.22 10.64 17.22
C TYR A 265 13.48 11.62 16.30
N ARG A 266 12.21 11.32 16.01
CA ARG A 266 11.28 12.20 15.32
C ARG A 266 9.84 11.88 15.75
N THR A 267 8.95 12.84 15.57
CA THR A 267 7.50 12.65 15.71
C THR A 267 6.84 12.61 14.34
N GLY A 268 5.85 11.72 14.20
CA GLY A 268 5.05 11.58 13.01
C GLY A 268 5.75 10.85 11.84
N THR A 269 5.01 10.76 10.74
CA THR A 269 5.47 10.17 9.48
C THR A 269 5.07 11.08 8.32
N THR A 270 5.93 11.16 7.31
CA THR A 270 5.66 11.96 6.12
C THR A 270 4.66 11.21 5.22
N ALA A 271 3.38 11.53 5.39
CA ALA A 271 2.27 10.95 4.64
C ALA A 271 1.61 11.98 3.70
N PHE A 272 1.39 11.58 2.45
CA PHE A 272 0.69 12.39 1.44
C PHE A 272 -0.64 11.75 1.07
N SER A 273 -1.74 12.52 1.17
CA SER A 273 -3.04 12.11 0.63
C SER A 273 -3.98 13.30 0.39
N VAL A 274 -4.73 13.26 -0.71
CA VAL A 274 -5.83 14.21 -0.97
C VAL A 274 -6.95 14.09 0.07
N TRP A 275 -7.12 12.90 0.66
CA TRP A 275 -8.18 12.60 1.63
C TRP A 275 -7.99 13.24 3.00
N PHE A 276 -6.84 13.87 3.26
CA PHE A 276 -6.67 14.75 4.43
C PHE A 276 -7.30 16.13 4.23
N HIS A 277 -7.54 16.53 2.97
CA HIS A 277 -7.98 17.88 2.63
C HIS A 277 -9.42 17.90 2.11
N VAL A 278 -9.91 16.78 1.57
CA VAL A 278 -11.27 16.67 1.01
C VAL A 278 -12.07 15.69 1.85
N THR A 279 -13.05 16.21 2.60
CA THR A 279 -13.93 15.42 3.48
C THR A 279 -15.42 15.60 3.20
N ASP A 280 -15.79 16.56 2.34
CA ASP A 280 -17.17 16.68 1.86
C ASP A 280 -17.54 15.47 0.98
N PRO A 281 -18.69 14.80 1.22
CA PRO A 281 -19.05 13.59 0.47
C PRO A 281 -19.13 13.77 -1.05
N THR A 282 -19.62 14.92 -1.51
CA THR A 282 -19.77 15.21 -2.94
C THR A 282 -18.40 15.40 -3.59
N GLN A 283 -17.55 16.22 -2.97
CA GLN A 283 -16.18 16.44 -3.45
C GLN A 283 -15.38 15.15 -3.45
N MET A 284 -15.51 14.33 -2.40
CA MET A 284 -14.84 13.03 -2.33
C MET A 284 -15.28 12.10 -3.47
N ALA A 285 -16.58 12.03 -3.74
CA ALA A 285 -17.12 11.23 -4.85
C ALA A 285 -16.58 11.71 -6.21
N LEU A 286 -16.50 13.03 -6.43
CA LEU A 286 -15.96 13.59 -7.68
C LEU A 286 -14.47 13.29 -7.87
N VAL A 287 -13.66 13.47 -6.82
CA VAL A 287 -12.22 13.13 -6.83
C VAL A 287 -12.04 11.63 -7.09
N HIS A 288 -12.80 10.79 -6.39
CA HIS A 288 -12.76 9.34 -6.55
C HIS A 288 -13.14 8.90 -7.98
N ALA A 289 -14.20 9.49 -8.56
CA ALA A 289 -14.60 9.24 -9.94
C ALA A 289 -13.50 9.65 -10.93
N GLY A 290 -12.81 10.77 -10.70
CA GLY A 290 -11.65 11.19 -11.49
C GLY A 290 -10.48 10.20 -11.40
N ILE A 291 -10.24 9.63 -10.22
CA ILE A 291 -9.23 8.59 -10.02
C ILE A 291 -9.62 7.30 -10.77
N ILE A 292 -10.87 6.85 -10.66
CA ILE A 292 -11.37 5.68 -11.40
C ILE A 292 -11.20 5.89 -12.90
N ALA A 293 -11.58 7.06 -13.43
CA ALA A 293 -11.38 7.37 -14.84
C ALA A 293 -9.90 7.28 -15.23
N THR A 294 -9.00 7.81 -14.40
CA THR A 294 -7.55 7.73 -14.62
C THR A 294 -7.03 6.30 -14.61
N ILE A 295 -7.55 5.45 -13.70
CA ILE A 295 -7.25 4.01 -13.66
C ILE A 295 -7.73 3.33 -14.94
N VAL A 296 -8.94 3.61 -15.42
CA VAL A 296 -9.45 3.06 -16.69
C VAL A 296 -8.56 3.46 -17.85
N LEU A 297 -8.18 4.75 -17.94
CA LEU A 297 -7.26 5.24 -18.97
C LEU A 297 -5.89 4.54 -18.90
N PHE A 298 -5.35 4.35 -17.69
CA PHE A 298 -4.12 3.59 -17.46
C PHE A 298 -4.27 2.13 -17.91
N THR A 299 -5.39 1.47 -17.61
CA THR A 299 -5.66 0.06 -17.94
C THR A 299 -5.83 -0.17 -19.45
N VAL A 300 -6.44 0.76 -20.18
CA VAL A 300 -6.51 0.69 -21.66
C VAL A 300 -5.26 1.25 -22.35
N GLY A 301 -4.41 1.96 -21.60
CA GLY A 301 -3.13 2.49 -22.06
C GLY A 301 -3.29 3.72 -22.93
N LEU A 302 -4.07 4.69 -22.44
CA LEU A 302 -4.19 6.02 -23.01
C LEU A 302 -3.43 7.02 -22.13
N PHE A 303 -2.60 7.86 -22.76
CA PHE A 303 -1.71 8.80 -22.07
C PHE A 303 -0.86 8.13 -21.00
N THR A 304 -0.34 6.93 -21.29
CA THR A 304 0.24 5.99 -20.32
C THR A 304 1.37 6.62 -19.50
N ARG A 305 2.17 7.52 -20.08
CA ARG A 305 3.22 8.27 -19.37
C ARG A 305 2.70 9.16 -18.23
N VAL A 306 1.48 9.68 -18.37
CA VAL A 306 0.83 10.54 -17.37
C VAL A 306 -0.04 9.69 -16.45
N THR A 307 -0.88 8.81 -17.02
CA THR A 307 -1.84 8.02 -16.25
C THR A 307 -1.15 7.02 -15.32
N SER A 308 0.00 6.43 -15.69
CA SER A 308 0.78 5.59 -14.77
C SER A 308 1.23 6.32 -13.52
N VAL A 309 1.74 7.54 -13.65
CA VAL A 309 2.18 8.38 -12.53
C VAL A 309 0.98 8.77 -11.67
N LEU A 310 -0.10 9.24 -12.29
CA LEU A 310 -1.30 9.66 -11.57
C LEU A 310 -1.97 8.51 -10.82
N VAL A 311 -2.05 7.32 -11.41
CA VAL A 311 -2.58 6.12 -10.73
C VAL A 311 -1.70 5.76 -9.55
N TRP A 312 -0.37 5.76 -9.70
CA TRP A 312 0.53 5.46 -8.59
C TRP A 312 0.38 6.47 -7.44
N VAL A 313 0.37 7.78 -7.75
CA VAL A 313 0.15 8.84 -6.75
C VAL A 313 -1.21 8.70 -6.06
N ALA A 314 -2.26 8.38 -6.82
CA ALA A 314 -3.59 8.18 -6.26
C ALA A 314 -3.63 6.97 -5.30
N CYS A 315 -3.10 5.82 -5.72
CA CYS A 315 -3.01 4.61 -4.89
C CYS A 315 -2.22 4.86 -3.60
N VAL A 316 -1.05 5.50 -3.71
CA VAL A 316 -0.26 5.93 -2.54
C VAL A 316 -1.08 6.85 -1.63
N GLY A 317 -1.88 7.75 -2.20
CA GLY A 317 -2.79 8.61 -1.46
C GLY A 317 -3.84 7.85 -0.64
N TYR A 318 -4.44 6.78 -1.16
CA TYR A 318 -5.34 5.93 -0.35
C TYR A 318 -4.60 5.24 0.77
N ILE A 319 -3.45 4.64 0.47
CA ILE A 319 -2.63 3.90 1.44
C ILE A 319 -2.19 4.82 2.59
N HIS A 320 -1.70 6.02 2.27
CA HIS A 320 -1.26 7.00 3.27
C HIS A 320 -2.40 7.61 4.08
N ARG A 321 -3.65 7.62 3.56
CA ARG A 321 -4.79 8.11 4.34
C ARG A 321 -5.19 7.13 5.45
N THR A 322 -4.98 5.84 5.25
CA THR A 322 -5.42 4.81 6.20
C THR A 322 -4.38 3.70 6.26
N THR A 323 -3.24 3.98 6.86
CA THR A 323 -2.14 3.02 7.02
C THR A 323 -2.51 1.83 7.93
N GLN A 324 -3.56 1.95 8.73
CA GLN A 324 -4.06 0.94 9.67
C GLN A 324 -4.67 -0.26 8.96
N VAL A 325 -5.15 -0.08 7.72
CA VAL A 325 -5.69 -1.16 6.89
C VAL A 325 -4.74 -1.56 5.77
N LEU A 326 -3.50 -1.09 5.81
CA LEU A 326 -2.47 -1.44 4.83
C LEU A 326 -2.23 -2.95 4.88
N PHE A 327 -2.32 -3.59 3.71
CA PHE A 327 -2.10 -5.02 3.57
C PHE A 327 -1.01 -5.33 2.54
N GLY A 328 -0.54 -6.58 2.50
CA GLY A 328 0.48 -7.02 1.54
C GLY A 328 0.10 -6.75 0.07
N MET A 329 -1.21 -6.78 -0.23
CA MET A 329 -1.77 -6.43 -1.54
C MET A 329 -1.37 -5.01 -1.99
N ASP A 330 -1.48 -4.02 -1.10
CA ASP A 330 -1.16 -2.62 -1.40
C ASP A 330 0.31 -2.45 -1.76
N THR A 331 1.19 -3.15 -1.03
CA THR A 331 2.64 -3.15 -1.28
C THR A 331 2.95 -3.74 -2.67
N MET A 332 2.38 -4.91 -3.01
CA MET A 332 2.61 -5.54 -4.32
C MET A 332 2.07 -4.69 -5.47
N MET A 333 0.88 -4.10 -5.29
CA MET A 333 0.28 -3.18 -6.24
C MET A 333 1.18 -1.98 -6.50
N ASN A 334 1.69 -1.34 -5.45
CA ASN A 334 2.56 -0.17 -5.58
C ASN A 334 3.89 -0.48 -6.26
N ILE A 335 4.50 -1.64 -5.98
CA ILE A 335 5.73 -2.09 -6.65
C ILE A 335 5.48 -2.23 -8.17
N LEU A 336 4.38 -2.88 -8.57
CA LEU A 336 4.01 -3.04 -9.98
C LEU A 336 3.76 -1.68 -10.64
N LEU A 337 2.93 -0.83 -10.04
CA LEU A 337 2.60 0.49 -10.58
C LEU A 337 3.86 1.36 -10.75
N PHE A 338 4.78 1.32 -9.78
CA PHE A 338 6.04 2.06 -9.83
C PHE A 338 6.89 1.65 -11.04
N TYR A 339 7.10 0.35 -11.27
CA TYR A 339 7.89 -0.11 -12.42
C TYR A 339 7.19 0.13 -13.76
N LEU A 340 5.85 0.12 -13.78
CA LEU A 340 5.07 0.41 -14.98
C LEU A 340 5.15 1.88 -15.42
N MET A 341 5.44 2.82 -14.49
CA MET A 341 5.77 4.22 -14.81
C MET A 341 7.06 4.33 -15.63
N ILE A 342 8.05 3.50 -15.32
CA ILE A 342 9.39 3.53 -15.94
C ILE A 342 9.41 2.77 -17.29
N GLY A 343 8.70 1.63 -17.35
CA GLY A 343 8.90 0.60 -18.37
C GLY A 343 8.28 0.81 -19.76
N ASN A 344 7.85 2.03 -20.12
CA ASN A 344 7.16 2.33 -21.39
C ASN A 344 6.04 1.32 -21.74
N SER A 345 5.22 0.96 -20.75
CA SER A 345 4.14 -0.04 -20.83
C SER A 345 3.00 0.33 -21.79
N GLY A 346 3.00 1.57 -22.31
CA GLY A 346 2.09 2.06 -23.34
C GLY A 346 2.56 1.83 -24.77
N ALA A 347 3.75 1.26 -25.02
CA ALA A 347 4.25 1.01 -26.37
C ALA A 347 3.69 -0.26 -27.04
N ALA A 348 3.02 -1.13 -26.28
CA ALA A 348 2.34 -2.33 -26.77
C ALA A 348 0.96 -2.46 -26.09
N LEU A 349 0.05 -3.25 -26.69
CA LEU A 349 -1.27 -3.59 -26.16
C LEU A 349 -2.06 -2.40 -25.55
N SER A 350 -2.01 -1.23 -26.20
CA SER A 350 -2.52 0.04 -25.66
C SER A 350 -3.18 0.91 -26.73
N LEU A 351 -4.02 1.85 -26.30
CA LEU A 351 -4.57 2.89 -27.19
C LEU A 351 -3.48 3.84 -27.68
N ASP A 352 -2.48 4.17 -26.87
CA ASP A 352 -1.31 4.97 -27.27
C ASP A 352 -0.58 4.33 -28.46
N ARG A 353 -0.41 3.00 -28.44
CA ARG A 353 0.19 2.25 -29.55
C ARG A 353 -0.69 2.28 -30.78
N LEU A 354 -2.00 2.12 -30.64
CA LEU A 354 -2.93 2.22 -31.77
C LEU A 354 -2.86 3.61 -32.44
N ILE A 355 -2.82 4.68 -31.64
CA ILE A 355 -2.68 6.06 -32.10
C ILE A 355 -1.31 6.26 -32.78
N ALA A 356 -0.23 5.72 -32.21
CA ALA A 356 1.11 5.81 -32.80
C ALA A 356 1.19 5.08 -34.15
N ARG A 357 0.58 3.89 -34.26
CA ARG A 357 0.46 3.15 -35.54
C ARG A 357 -0.29 3.96 -36.59
N TYR A 358 -1.44 4.54 -36.23
CA TYR A 358 -2.21 5.40 -37.12
C TYR A 358 -1.39 6.59 -37.62
N ARG A 359 -0.71 7.31 -36.71
CA ARG A 359 0.13 8.46 -37.06
C ARG A 359 1.29 8.07 -37.97
N ALA A 360 1.97 6.95 -37.68
CA ALA A 360 3.07 6.45 -38.50
C ALA A 360 2.61 6.04 -39.90
N ALA A 361 1.53 5.27 -40.01
CA ALA A 361 0.97 4.86 -41.30
C ALA A 361 0.54 6.09 -42.13
N ARG A 362 -0.15 7.06 -41.51
CA ARG A 362 -0.55 8.31 -42.18
C ARG A 362 0.65 9.11 -42.68
N ALA A 363 1.69 9.25 -41.86
CA ALA A 363 2.90 9.97 -42.24
C ALA A 363 3.63 9.29 -43.41
N SER A 364 3.71 7.96 -43.40
CA SER A 364 4.30 7.17 -44.49
C SER A 364 3.50 7.34 -45.79
N LEU A 365 2.18 7.15 -45.74
CA LEU A 365 1.29 7.34 -46.89
C LEU A 365 1.38 8.75 -47.47
N LYS A 366 1.48 9.78 -46.62
CA LYS A 366 1.62 11.17 -47.07
C LYS A 366 2.96 11.42 -47.79
N ARG A 367 4.04 10.77 -47.35
CA ARG A 367 5.38 10.93 -47.94
C ARG A 367 5.58 10.16 -49.23
N THR A 368 5.14 8.90 -49.28
CA THR A 368 5.50 7.97 -50.36
C THR A 368 4.29 7.42 -51.13
N GLY A 369 3.06 7.76 -50.72
CA GLY A 369 1.82 7.13 -51.21
C GLY A 369 1.65 5.67 -50.77
N THR A 370 2.68 5.04 -50.21
CA THR A 370 2.74 3.64 -49.81
C THR A 370 3.20 3.52 -48.36
N ILE A 371 3.38 2.30 -47.85
CA ILE A 371 3.99 2.08 -46.54
C ILE A 371 5.46 1.71 -46.73
N ASP A 372 6.34 2.62 -46.33
CA ASP A 372 7.80 2.43 -46.33
C ASP A 372 8.25 1.30 -45.40
N ALA A 373 9.45 0.76 -45.64
CA ALA A 373 9.96 -0.41 -44.92
C ALA A 373 10.07 -0.18 -43.41
N ASN A 374 10.51 1.01 -42.99
CA ASN A 374 10.65 1.37 -41.57
C ASN A 374 9.29 1.42 -40.88
N THR A 375 8.30 2.03 -41.53
CA THR A 375 6.92 2.08 -41.03
C THR A 375 6.30 0.68 -40.98
N ARG A 376 6.56 -0.17 -41.99
CA ARG A 376 6.09 -1.56 -41.99
C ARG A 376 6.66 -2.35 -40.80
N ALA A 377 7.96 -2.22 -40.54
CA ALA A 377 8.60 -2.83 -39.38
C ALA A 377 8.00 -2.32 -38.07
N PHE A 378 7.80 -0.99 -37.97
CA PHE A 378 7.15 -0.37 -36.81
C PHE A 378 5.71 -0.82 -36.60
N LEU A 379 4.93 -1.06 -37.65
CA LEU A 379 3.54 -1.55 -37.52
C LEU A 379 3.50 -3.03 -37.10
N ALA A 380 4.45 -3.84 -37.60
CA ALA A 380 4.49 -5.29 -37.37
C ALA A 380 4.83 -5.68 -35.91
N CYS A 381 5.71 -4.91 -35.25
CA CYS A 381 6.08 -5.17 -33.86
C CYS A 381 6.29 -3.89 -33.05
N PRO A 382 6.03 -3.91 -31.73
CA PRO A 382 6.43 -2.83 -30.85
C PRO A 382 7.95 -2.62 -30.89
N PRO A 383 8.44 -1.37 -30.96
CA PRO A 383 9.86 -1.11 -30.93
C PRO A 383 10.43 -1.49 -29.54
N PRO A 384 11.56 -2.21 -29.48
CA PRO A 384 12.22 -2.51 -28.22
C PRO A 384 12.71 -1.22 -27.56
N SER A 385 12.75 -1.19 -26.22
CA SER A 385 13.26 -0.02 -25.48
C SER A 385 14.11 -0.43 -24.29
N VAL A 386 15.11 0.41 -23.97
CA VAL A 386 15.98 0.24 -22.79
C VAL A 386 15.15 0.33 -21.51
N GLY A 387 14.23 1.30 -21.43
CA GLY A 387 13.36 1.47 -20.25
C GLY A 387 12.50 0.23 -19.96
N ALA A 388 11.97 -0.43 -21.01
CA ALA A 388 11.24 -1.69 -20.85
C ALA A 388 12.13 -2.81 -20.32
N GLY A 389 13.36 -2.94 -20.85
CA GLY A 389 14.34 -3.92 -20.35
C GLY A 389 14.68 -3.67 -18.87
N PHE A 390 15.02 -2.43 -18.54
CA PHE A 390 15.39 -2.02 -17.19
C PHE A 390 14.28 -2.23 -16.16
N ALA A 391 13.05 -1.78 -16.45
CA ALA A 391 11.92 -1.94 -15.55
C ALA A 391 11.55 -3.42 -15.35
N LEU A 392 11.62 -4.24 -16.40
CA LEU A 392 11.36 -5.67 -16.30
C LEU A 392 12.40 -6.37 -15.41
N ARG A 393 13.68 -5.98 -15.53
CA ARG A 393 14.77 -6.52 -14.71
C ARG A 393 14.65 -6.11 -13.25
N LEU A 394 14.28 -4.85 -12.99
CA LEU A 394 13.99 -4.38 -11.64
C LEU A 394 12.87 -5.19 -11.01
N LEU A 395 11.76 -5.40 -11.73
CA LEU A 395 10.65 -6.24 -11.25
C LEU A 395 11.13 -7.67 -10.94
N GLN A 396 11.86 -8.31 -11.85
CA GLN A 396 12.37 -9.68 -11.66
C GLN A 396 13.28 -9.79 -10.42
N VAL A 397 14.21 -8.86 -10.26
CA VAL A 397 15.11 -8.82 -9.11
C VAL A 397 14.33 -8.55 -7.82
N HIS A 398 13.33 -7.66 -7.85
CA HIS A 398 12.50 -7.38 -6.68
C HIS A 398 11.69 -8.62 -6.26
N VAL A 399 11.14 -9.38 -7.21
CA VAL A 399 10.47 -10.67 -6.92
C VAL A 399 11.44 -11.64 -6.24
N CYS A 400 12.69 -11.74 -6.73
CA CYS A 400 13.72 -12.57 -6.08
C CYS A 400 13.97 -12.13 -4.63
N PHE A 401 14.03 -10.82 -4.35
CA PHE A 401 14.18 -10.33 -2.98
C PHE A 401 12.98 -10.64 -2.09
N ILE A 402 11.75 -10.44 -2.59
CA ILE A 402 10.52 -10.77 -1.86
C ILE A 402 10.53 -12.24 -1.44
N TYR A 403 10.83 -13.13 -2.39
CA TYR A 403 10.87 -14.58 -2.18
C TYR A 403 11.97 -15.00 -1.20
N MET A 404 13.18 -14.47 -1.38
CA MET A 404 14.30 -14.77 -0.48
C MET A 404 14.01 -14.30 0.95
N ALA A 405 13.53 -13.07 1.12
CA ALA A 405 13.20 -12.51 2.42
C ALA A 405 12.06 -13.28 3.10
N ALA A 406 11.03 -13.64 2.33
CA ALA A 406 9.91 -14.45 2.81
C ALA A 406 10.37 -15.83 3.30
N GLY A 407 11.24 -16.52 2.55
CA GLY A 407 11.73 -17.85 2.93
C GLY A 407 12.71 -17.82 4.10
N LEU A 408 13.71 -16.93 4.08
CA LEU A 408 14.72 -16.85 5.13
C LEU A 408 14.14 -16.37 6.47
N SER A 409 13.16 -15.46 6.45
CA SER A 409 12.51 -15.00 7.69
C SER A 409 11.75 -16.12 8.39
N LYS A 410 11.14 -17.05 7.65
CA LYS A 410 10.43 -18.21 8.19
C LYS A 410 11.34 -19.18 8.93
N LEU A 411 12.59 -19.34 8.48
CA LEU A 411 13.58 -20.19 9.16
C LEU A 411 13.90 -19.73 10.59
N LYS A 412 13.54 -18.50 10.98
CA LYS A 412 13.72 -17.99 12.34
C LYS A 412 12.63 -18.47 13.31
N GLY A 413 11.48 -18.92 12.82
CA GLY A 413 10.31 -19.24 13.64
C GLY A 413 10.21 -20.73 13.98
N VAL A 414 10.03 -21.07 15.26
CA VAL A 414 9.89 -22.46 15.73
C VAL A 414 8.72 -23.19 15.06
N SER A 415 7.62 -22.50 14.75
CA SER A 415 6.44 -23.08 14.10
C SER A 415 6.73 -23.64 12.70
N TRP A 416 7.72 -23.10 11.98
CA TRP A 416 8.13 -23.63 10.67
C TRP A 416 8.93 -24.93 10.83
N TRP A 417 9.75 -25.04 11.88
CA TRP A 417 10.51 -26.26 12.15
C TRP A 417 9.63 -27.38 12.72
N SER A 418 8.63 -27.05 13.52
CA SER A 418 7.69 -28.03 14.08
C SER A 418 6.58 -28.46 13.10
N GLY A 419 6.46 -27.80 11.95
CA GLY A 419 5.37 -28.03 10.99
C GLY A 419 4.05 -27.34 11.35
N ALA A 420 3.96 -26.70 12.53
CA ALA A 420 2.74 -26.06 13.04
C ALA A 420 2.32 -24.83 12.22
N ALA A 421 3.27 -24.14 11.56
CA ALA A 421 2.99 -22.90 10.82
C ALA A 421 1.88 -23.04 9.77
N PHE A 422 1.86 -24.17 9.04
CA PHE A 422 0.80 -24.41 8.04
C PHE A 422 -0.57 -24.56 8.69
N TRP A 423 -0.64 -25.27 9.82
CA TRP A 423 -1.88 -25.48 10.57
C TRP A 423 -2.41 -24.18 11.17
N GLU A 424 -1.55 -23.44 11.87
CA GLU A 424 -1.90 -22.16 12.51
C GLU A 424 -2.53 -21.18 11.53
N VAL A 425 -2.03 -21.17 10.30
CA VAL A 425 -2.58 -20.36 9.21
C VAL A 425 -3.90 -20.94 8.69
N ALA A 426 -3.96 -22.25 8.45
CA ALA A 426 -5.14 -22.91 7.89
C ALA A 426 -6.40 -22.83 8.78
N VAL A 427 -6.22 -22.64 10.10
CA VAL A 427 -7.32 -22.50 11.06
C VAL A 427 -7.54 -21.07 11.56
N ASN A 428 -6.87 -20.08 10.97
CA ASN A 428 -7.04 -18.69 11.36
C ASN A 428 -8.37 -18.14 10.80
N PRO A 429 -9.37 -17.82 11.64
CA PRO A 429 -10.68 -17.37 11.19
C PRO A 429 -10.68 -15.97 10.56
N GLU A 430 -9.62 -15.18 10.77
CA GLU A 430 -9.52 -13.82 10.20
C GLU A 430 -9.12 -13.83 8.72
N PHE A 431 -8.41 -14.87 8.27
CA PHE A 431 -7.90 -14.96 6.91
C PHE A 431 -8.49 -16.13 6.12
N THR A 432 -8.90 -17.21 6.76
CA THR A 432 -9.38 -18.41 6.03
C THR A 432 -10.89 -18.41 5.86
N PRO A 433 -11.43 -19.13 4.85
CA PRO A 433 -12.86 -19.25 4.62
C PRO A 433 -13.53 -20.22 5.61
N LEU A 434 -13.13 -20.21 6.88
CA LEU A 434 -13.69 -21.06 7.95
C LEU A 434 -15.19 -20.84 8.17
N ASN A 435 -15.71 -19.67 7.79
CA ASN A 435 -17.14 -19.37 7.79
C ASN A 435 -17.93 -20.15 6.71
N PHE A 436 -17.26 -20.80 5.76
CA PHE A 436 -17.90 -21.64 4.75
C PHE A 436 -17.85 -23.11 5.16
N ALA A 437 -19.02 -23.74 5.23
CA ALA A 437 -19.18 -25.11 5.73
C ALA A 437 -18.28 -26.15 5.05
N TRP A 438 -18.01 -26.00 3.74
CA TRP A 438 -17.14 -26.93 3.01
C TRP A 438 -15.70 -26.90 3.53
N TYR A 439 -15.18 -25.72 3.85
CA TYR A 439 -13.80 -25.54 4.31
C TYR A 439 -13.67 -26.05 5.74
N GLU A 440 -14.59 -25.65 6.61
CA GLU A 440 -14.65 -26.15 7.99
C GLU A 440 -14.70 -27.69 8.03
N THR A 441 -15.54 -28.31 7.18
CA THR A 441 -15.66 -29.77 7.09
C THR A 441 -14.34 -30.41 6.68
N VAL A 442 -13.64 -29.84 5.70
CA VAL A 442 -12.32 -30.35 5.25
C VAL A 442 -11.27 -30.24 6.35
N ILE A 443 -11.21 -29.10 7.05
CA ILE A 443 -10.27 -28.88 8.14
C ILE A 443 -10.54 -29.83 9.32
N ARG A 444 -11.81 -30.01 9.71
CA ARG A 444 -12.21 -30.97 10.75
C ARG A 444 -11.86 -32.39 10.37
N TRP A 445 -12.20 -32.81 9.14
CA TRP A 445 -11.86 -34.13 8.64
C TRP A 445 -10.34 -34.36 8.64
N MET A 446 -9.55 -33.37 8.23
CA MET A 446 -8.08 -33.46 8.27
C MET A 446 -7.57 -33.62 9.71
N ALA A 447 -8.13 -32.88 10.68
CA ALA A 447 -7.78 -32.98 12.09
C ALA A 447 -8.17 -34.33 12.72
N GLU A 448 -9.30 -34.91 12.31
CA GLU A 448 -9.73 -36.24 12.73
C GLU A 448 -8.77 -37.33 12.20
N HIS A 449 -8.17 -37.12 11.03
CA HIS A 449 -7.25 -38.06 10.39
C HIS A 449 -5.79 -37.66 10.62
N LYS A 450 -5.24 -37.98 11.80
CA LYS A 450 -3.90 -37.56 12.25
C LYS A 450 -2.78 -37.73 11.21
N TRP A 451 -2.74 -38.84 10.48
CA TRP A 451 -1.70 -39.05 9.46
C TRP A 451 -1.80 -38.05 8.31
N VAL A 452 -3.03 -37.75 7.84
CA VAL A 452 -3.28 -36.73 6.81
C VAL A 452 -2.85 -35.36 7.31
N TYR A 453 -3.27 -35.00 8.53
CA TYR A 453 -2.87 -33.76 9.18
C TYR A 453 -1.34 -33.58 9.17
N HIS A 454 -0.60 -34.57 9.68
CA HIS A 454 0.86 -34.47 9.74
C HIS A 454 1.51 -34.42 8.35
N THR A 455 1.02 -35.22 7.39
CA THR A 455 1.54 -35.20 6.02
C THR A 455 1.30 -33.85 5.36
N VAL A 456 0.08 -33.31 5.40
CA VAL A 456 -0.27 -32.04 4.76
C VAL A 456 0.51 -30.88 5.37
N CYS A 457 0.56 -30.78 6.70
CA CYS A 457 1.27 -29.68 7.36
C CYS A 457 2.78 -29.72 7.07
N THR A 458 3.38 -30.91 7.16
CA THR A 458 4.82 -31.09 6.89
C THR A 458 5.13 -30.80 5.43
N VAL A 459 4.41 -31.40 4.48
CA VAL A 459 4.62 -31.18 3.05
C VAL A 459 4.37 -29.72 2.69
N GLY A 460 3.34 -29.08 3.23
CA GLY A 460 3.03 -27.67 3.00
C GLY A 460 4.16 -26.74 3.43
N VAL A 461 4.74 -26.97 4.61
CA VAL A 461 5.90 -26.22 5.11
C VAL A 461 7.13 -26.42 4.20
N TRP A 462 7.52 -27.66 3.94
CA TRP A 462 8.70 -27.95 3.12
C TRP A 462 8.54 -27.45 1.69
N PHE A 463 7.34 -27.57 1.13
CA PHE A 463 7.01 -27.04 -0.19
C PHE A 463 7.17 -25.51 -0.22
N THR A 464 6.60 -24.81 0.76
CA THR A 464 6.69 -23.35 0.85
C THR A 464 8.14 -22.89 0.96
N LEU A 465 8.92 -23.47 1.88
CA LEU A 465 10.34 -23.14 2.06
C LEU A 465 11.16 -23.45 0.81
N ALA A 466 10.95 -24.61 0.19
CA ALA A 466 11.66 -25.01 -1.02
C ALA A 466 11.38 -24.03 -2.16
N VAL A 467 10.12 -23.65 -2.38
CA VAL A 467 9.74 -22.70 -3.43
C VAL A 467 10.31 -21.32 -3.15
N GLU A 468 10.13 -20.79 -1.93
CA GLU A 468 10.56 -19.43 -1.58
C GLU A 468 12.07 -19.23 -1.65
N ILE A 469 12.84 -20.18 -1.10
CA ILE A 469 14.30 -20.09 -1.05
C ILE A 469 14.94 -20.42 -2.39
N SER A 470 14.37 -21.35 -3.17
CA SER A 470 14.99 -21.77 -4.44
C SER A 470 14.65 -20.88 -5.62
N LEU A 471 13.50 -20.17 -5.61
CA LEU A 471 13.06 -19.33 -6.74
C LEU A 471 14.13 -18.32 -7.20
N PRO A 472 14.76 -17.53 -6.31
CA PRO A 472 15.76 -16.54 -6.71
C PRO A 472 16.93 -17.11 -7.52
N PHE A 473 17.23 -18.40 -7.34
CA PHE A 473 18.31 -19.10 -8.04
C PHE A 473 17.80 -19.83 -9.29
N LEU A 474 16.70 -20.58 -9.16
CA LEU A 474 16.22 -21.47 -10.22
C LEU A 474 15.55 -20.72 -11.38
N VAL A 475 14.98 -19.54 -11.13
CA VAL A 475 14.24 -18.77 -12.14
C VAL A 475 15.12 -18.32 -13.33
N TRP A 476 16.43 -18.24 -13.14
CA TRP A 476 17.39 -17.88 -14.19
C TRP A 476 17.86 -19.08 -15.03
N THR A 477 17.55 -20.30 -14.60
CA THR A 477 18.04 -21.55 -15.20
C THR A 477 17.02 -22.16 -16.20
N LYS A 478 17.26 -23.40 -16.63
CA LYS A 478 16.26 -24.19 -17.39
C LYS A 478 15.08 -24.64 -16.52
N ALA A 479 15.26 -24.72 -15.19
CA ALA A 479 14.22 -25.07 -14.23
C ALA A 479 13.18 -23.95 -14.01
N ARG A 480 13.36 -22.78 -14.64
CA ARG A 480 12.47 -21.62 -14.51
C ARG A 480 10.99 -21.96 -14.63
N TRP A 481 10.62 -22.84 -15.56
CA TRP A 481 9.22 -23.16 -15.83
C TRP A 481 8.63 -24.01 -14.73
N LEU A 482 9.42 -24.92 -14.16
CA LEU A 482 9.01 -25.72 -13.02
C LEU A 482 8.83 -24.82 -11.80
N ILE A 483 9.82 -23.99 -11.46
CA ILE A 483 9.73 -23.16 -10.25
C ILE A 483 8.64 -22.09 -10.34
N LEU A 484 8.41 -21.50 -11.52
CA LEU A 484 7.28 -20.59 -11.75
C LEU A 484 5.93 -21.31 -11.66
N LEU A 485 5.83 -22.56 -12.15
CA LEU A 485 4.63 -23.38 -11.99
C LEU A 485 4.36 -23.66 -10.51
N LEU A 486 5.37 -24.10 -9.76
CA LEU A 486 5.24 -24.40 -8.33
C LEU A 486 4.88 -23.14 -7.53
N ALA A 487 5.52 -22.01 -7.81
CA ALA A 487 5.20 -20.73 -7.16
C ALA A 487 3.80 -20.23 -7.52
N THR A 488 3.37 -20.39 -8.78
CA THR A 488 1.99 -20.07 -9.20
C THR A 488 0.98 -20.97 -8.50
N ALA A 489 1.27 -22.28 -8.40
CA ALA A 489 0.41 -23.23 -7.71
C ALA A 489 0.33 -22.94 -6.20
N MET A 490 1.44 -22.54 -5.58
CA MET A 490 1.48 -22.07 -4.20
C MET A 490 0.55 -20.87 -4.00
N HIS A 491 0.69 -19.83 -4.81
CA HIS A 491 -0.16 -18.63 -4.72
C HIS A 491 -1.64 -18.92 -5.02
N ALA A 492 -1.92 -19.79 -5.99
CA ALA A 492 -3.29 -20.24 -6.26
C ALA A 492 -3.89 -20.99 -5.06
N ALA A 493 -3.12 -21.88 -4.42
CA ALA A 493 -3.54 -22.59 -3.22
C ALA A 493 -3.81 -21.64 -2.06
N ILE A 494 -2.94 -20.65 -1.84
CA ILE A 494 -3.15 -19.63 -0.81
C ILE A 494 -4.41 -18.80 -1.11
N GLY A 495 -4.65 -18.42 -2.36
CA GLY A 495 -5.83 -17.66 -2.74
C GLY A 495 -7.13 -18.40 -2.41
N VAL A 496 -7.16 -19.70 -2.70
CA VAL A 496 -8.31 -20.58 -2.41
C VAL A 496 -8.46 -20.89 -0.92
N MET A 497 -7.35 -21.21 -0.24
CA MET A 497 -7.36 -21.70 1.15
C MET A 497 -7.38 -20.58 2.20
N MET A 498 -6.86 -19.39 1.87
CA MET A 498 -6.66 -18.29 2.80
C MET A 498 -7.35 -17.00 2.36
N GLY A 499 -8.27 -17.04 1.40
CA GLY A 499 -9.08 -15.87 1.01
C GLY A 499 -8.31 -14.65 0.48
N LEU A 500 -6.98 -14.71 0.34
CA LEU A 500 -6.08 -13.60 -0.01
C LEU A 500 -6.07 -13.28 -1.51
N ASN A 501 -7.23 -13.38 -2.17
CA ASN A 501 -7.36 -13.41 -3.63
C ASN A 501 -6.60 -12.31 -4.37
N LEU A 502 -6.73 -11.05 -3.95
CA LEU A 502 -6.10 -9.93 -4.66
C LEU A 502 -4.57 -9.91 -4.50
N PHE A 503 -4.07 -10.22 -3.31
CA PHE A 503 -2.64 -10.32 -3.07
C PHE A 503 -2.03 -11.41 -3.95
N GLU A 504 -2.65 -12.60 -3.95
CA GLU A 504 -2.17 -13.74 -4.73
C GLU A 504 -2.23 -13.51 -6.24
N LEU A 505 -3.29 -12.84 -6.73
CA LEU A 505 -3.37 -12.44 -8.13
C LEU A 505 -2.26 -11.46 -8.53
N LEU A 506 -1.91 -10.49 -7.68
CA LEU A 506 -0.79 -9.59 -7.95
C LEU A 506 0.55 -10.33 -7.98
N MET A 507 0.76 -11.29 -7.08
CA MET A 507 1.96 -12.13 -7.09
C MET A 507 2.08 -12.92 -8.40
N ILE A 508 0.98 -13.53 -8.85
CA ILE A 508 0.94 -14.24 -10.15
C ILE A 508 1.19 -13.27 -11.31
N VAL A 509 0.67 -12.04 -11.25
CA VAL A 509 0.95 -11.00 -12.25
C VAL A 509 2.44 -10.64 -12.29
N MET A 510 3.12 -10.58 -11.14
CA MET A 510 4.57 -10.35 -11.11
C MET A 510 5.36 -11.46 -11.84
N PHE A 511 4.89 -12.72 -11.80
CA PHE A 511 5.54 -13.83 -12.52
C PHE A 511 5.47 -13.74 -14.03
N ILE A 512 4.48 -13.01 -14.58
CA ILE A 512 4.45 -12.66 -16.00
C ILE A 512 5.74 -11.96 -16.41
N GLY A 513 6.40 -11.25 -15.48
CA GLY A 513 7.69 -10.61 -15.69
C GLY A 513 8.80 -11.56 -16.16
N PHE A 514 8.67 -12.87 -15.90
CA PHE A 514 9.63 -13.89 -16.35
C PHE A 514 9.22 -14.57 -17.67
N MET A 515 8.06 -14.22 -18.23
CA MET A 515 7.59 -14.74 -19.52
C MET A 515 8.23 -13.97 -20.70
N PRO A 516 8.74 -14.67 -21.72
CA PRO A 516 9.18 -14.05 -22.96
C PRO A 516 8.04 -13.30 -23.66
N ASP A 517 8.34 -12.13 -24.21
CA ASP A 517 7.41 -11.27 -24.96
C ASP A 517 6.66 -12.05 -26.05
N ARG A 518 7.37 -12.94 -26.76
CA ARG A 518 6.81 -13.78 -27.83
C ARG A 518 5.66 -14.65 -27.34
N VAL A 519 5.74 -15.20 -26.12
CA VAL A 519 4.70 -16.10 -25.60
C VAL A 519 3.39 -15.35 -25.45
N ILE A 520 3.46 -14.09 -25.02
CA ILE A 520 2.29 -13.23 -24.88
C ILE A 520 1.81 -12.79 -26.27
N ARG A 521 2.72 -12.23 -27.08
CA ARG A 521 2.42 -11.70 -28.42
C ARG A 521 1.79 -12.76 -29.34
N ASP A 522 2.31 -13.98 -29.33
CA ASP A 522 1.85 -15.05 -30.23
C ASP A 522 0.44 -15.53 -29.86
N ARG A 523 0.04 -15.46 -28.58
CA ARG A 523 -1.35 -15.75 -28.16
C ARG A 523 -2.33 -14.69 -28.66
N PHE A 524 -1.86 -13.44 -28.76
CA PHE A 524 -2.60 -12.36 -29.37
C PHE A 524 -2.49 -12.32 -30.91
N ARG A 525 -1.72 -13.22 -31.56
CA ARG A 525 -1.61 -13.34 -33.04
C ARG A 525 -2.37 -14.52 -33.63
N GLY A 526 -3.08 -14.28 -34.75
CA GLY A 526 -4.14 -15.17 -35.24
C GLY A 526 -3.67 -16.37 -36.07
N GLY A 527 -2.36 -16.55 -36.18
CA GLY A 527 -1.74 -17.56 -37.04
C GLY A 527 -1.76 -17.17 -38.54
N PRO A 528 -1.20 -18.02 -39.42
CA PRO A 528 -1.04 -17.71 -40.83
C PRO A 528 -2.35 -17.79 -41.65
N ASN A 529 -3.35 -18.53 -41.17
CA ASN A 529 -4.59 -18.84 -41.90
C ASN A 529 -5.68 -17.75 -41.78
N LEU A 530 -5.32 -16.55 -41.31
CA LEU A 530 -6.29 -15.46 -41.18
C LEU A 530 -6.76 -14.97 -42.55
N PRO A 531 -8.04 -14.57 -42.67
CA PRO A 531 -8.57 -14.02 -43.91
C PRO A 531 -7.81 -12.75 -44.28
N ARG A 532 -7.48 -12.63 -45.57
CA ARG A 532 -6.79 -11.45 -46.14
C ARG A 532 -7.82 -10.50 -46.75
N PHE A 533 -7.55 -9.22 -46.62
CA PHE A 533 -8.39 -8.16 -47.15
C PHE A 533 -7.57 -7.24 -48.03
N THR A 534 -8.17 -6.76 -49.12
CA THR A 534 -7.60 -5.69 -49.93
C THR A 534 -8.35 -4.40 -49.61
N PHE A 535 -7.64 -3.38 -49.12
CA PHE A 535 -8.20 -2.07 -48.85
C PHE A 535 -7.78 -1.11 -49.96
N ALA A 536 -8.74 -0.72 -50.80
CA ALA A 536 -8.54 0.20 -51.89
C ALA A 536 -8.72 1.66 -51.43
N PHE A 537 -7.81 2.53 -51.82
CA PHE A 537 -7.85 3.94 -51.45
C PHE A 537 -7.17 4.82 -52.52
N ASN A 538 -7.61 6.08 -52.60
CA ASN A 538 -6.95 7.08 -53.44
C ASN A 538 -5.86 7.81 -52.63
N PRO A 539 -4.56 7.67 -52.95
CA PRO A 539 -3.50 8.34 -52.21
C PRO A 539 -3.53 9.87 -52.35
N ALA A 540 -4.16 10.41 -53.40
CA ALA A 540 -4.28 11.86 -53.60
C ALA A 540 -5.32 12.52 -52.67
N ALA A 541 -6.27 11.74 -52.13
CA ALA A 541 -7.30 12.25 -51.22
C ALA A 541 -6.91 12.02 -49.76
N ASP A 542 -6.65 13.09 -48.99
CA ASP A 542 -6.24 12.97 -47.57
C ASP A 542 -7.26 12.22 -46.70
N ALA A 543 -8.56 12.32 -47.02
CA ALA A 543 -9.59 11.53 -46.34
C ALA A 543 -9.40 10.02 -46.56
N HIS A 544 -9.07 9.59 -47.78
CA HIS A 544 -8.84 8.18 -48.13
C HIS A 544 -7.53 7.67 -47.53
N ALA A 545 -6.48 8.49 -47.53
CA ALA A 545 -5.21 8.16 -46.86
C ALA A 545 -5.39 8.01 -45.33
N ARG A 546 -6.22 8.86 -44.70
CA ARG A 546 -6.59 8.72 -43.28
C ARG A 546 -7.36 7.43 -43.01
N ALA A 547 -8.28 7.05 -43.89
CA ALA A 547 -9.02 5.79 -43.79
C ALA A 547 -8.09 4.57 -43.92
N ALA A 548 -7.18 4.56 -44.90
CA ALA A 548 -6.18 3.51 -45.08
C ALA A 548 -5.24 3.39 -43.86
N ALA A 549 -4.78 4.52 -43.32
CA ALA A 549 -3.96 4.54 -42.10
C ALA A 549 -4.71 3.96 -40.89
N LEU A 550 -6.01 4.24 -40.76
CA LEU A 550 -6.85 3.68 -39.69
C LEU A 550 -7.03 2.18 -39.86
N ALA A 551 -7.31 1.71 -41.08
CA ALA A 551 -7.40 0.28 -41.39
C ALA A 551 -6.12 -0.47 -40.98
N LEU A 552 -4.95 0.06 -41.35
CA LEU A 552 -3.65 -0.51 -40.97
C LEU A 552 -3.34 -0.41 -39.48
N ALA A 553 -3.84 0.60 -38.78
CA ALA A 553 -3.66 0.72 -37.33
C ALA A 553 -4.44 -0.37 -36.59
N LEU A 554 -5.67 -0.66 -37.05
CA LEU A 554 -6.54 -1.70 -36.51
C LEU A 554 -6.11 -3.12 -36.89
N ASP A 555 -5.28 -3.25 -37.94
CA ASP A 555 -4.78 -4.52 -38.42
C ASP A 555 -3.57 -5.05 -37.63
N ALA A 556 -3.80 -5.57 -36.44
CA ALA A 556 -2.73 -6.12 -35.58
C ALA A 556 -2.00 -7.35 -36.17
N ASP A 557 -2.66 -8.08 -37.07
CA ASP A 557 -2.19 -9.36 -37.62
C ASP A 557 -1.72 -9.26 -39.09
N ASN A 558 -1.60 -8.04 -39.63
CA ASN A 558 -1.17 -7.78 -41.01
C ASN A 558 -2.10 -8.44 -42.07
N GLN A 559 -3.40 -8.54 -41.80
CA GLN A 559 -4.43 -9.09 -42.68
C GLN A 559 -4.75 -8.21 -43.90
N ILE A 560 -4.45 -6.90 -43.84
CA ILE A 560 -4.83 -5.92 -44.86
C ILE A 560 -3.66 -5.63 -45.81
N ALA A 561 -3.89 -5.86 -47.10
CA ALA A 561 -3.07 -5.34 -48.18
C ALA A 561 -3.67 -4.04 -48.71
N LEU A 562 -2.86 -2.99 -48.84
CA LEU A 562 -3.30 -1.74 -49.46
C LEU A 562 -3.23 -1.83 -50.99
N LYS A 563 -4.29 -1.40 -51.67
CA LYS A 563 -4.33 -1.22 -53.13
C LYS A 563 -4.55 0.27 -53.44
N GLN A 564 -3.63 0.87 -54.19
CA GLN A 564 -3.83 2.23 -54.65
C GLN A 564 -4.80 2.23 -55.82
N ASP A 565 -5.81 3.09 -55.75
CA ASP A 565 -6.73 3.37 -56.85
C ASP A 565 -6.90 4.88 -56.97
N ARG A 566 -6.20 5.48 -57.94
CA ARG A 566 -6.20 6.93 -58.16
C ARG A 566 -7.52 7.45 -58.75
N ALA A 567 -8.33 6.56 -59.35
CA ALA A 567 -9.62 6.89 -59.94
C ALA A 567 -10.78 6.69 -58.95
N ALA A 568 -10.54 6.04 -57.81
CA ALA A 568 -11.59 5.74 -56.84
C ALA A 568 -12.19 7.00 -56.19
N ALA A 569 -13.51 7.11 -56.29
CA ALA A 569 -14.33 8.15 -55.65
C ALA A 569 -14.48 7.97 -54.12
N GLY A 570 -14.13 6.79 -53.59
CA GLY A 570 -14.23 6.44 -52.16
C GLY A 570 -13.26 5.32 -51.79
N THR A 571 -13.20 4.95 -50.52
CA THR A 571 -12.47 3.75 -50.08
C THR A 571 -13.36 2.51 -50.16
N SER A 572 -12.76 1.35 -50.39
CA SER A 572 -13.48 0.08 -50.38
C SER A 572 -12.62 -1.04 -49.78
N VAL A 573 -13.27 -2.05 -49.23
CA VAL A 573 -12.61 -3.28 -48.78
C VAL A 573 -13.15 -4.48 -49.55
N ALA A 574 -12.26 -5.34 -50.02
CA ALA A 574 -12.58 -6.64 -50.60
C ALA A 574 -12.04 -7.76 -49.71
N GLY A 575 -12.85 -8.78 -49.46
CA GLY A 575 -12.42 -10.02 -48.77
C GLY A 575 -11.88 -11.04 -49.76
N ALA A 576 -11.89 -12.32 -49.35
CA ALA A 576 -11.45 -13.43 -50.20
C ALA A 576 -12.33 -13.63 -51.46
N ASP A 577 -13.59 -13.17 -51.41
CA ASP A 577 -14.52 -13.20 -52.54
C ASP A 577 -14.24 -12.14 -53.61
N GLY A 578 -13.29 -11.22 -53.36
CA GLY A 578 -12.92 -10.15 -54.29
C GLY A 578 -13.95 -9.03 -54.42
N VAL A 579 -15.11 -9.12 -53.75
CA VAL A 579 -16.20 -8.14 -53.88
C VAL A 579 -15.90 -6.90 -53.05
N ALA A 580 -15.71 -5.76 -53.73
CA ALA A 580 -15.47 -4.47 -53.11
C ALA A 580 -16.74 -3.94 -52.41
N ARG A 581 -16.61 -3.62 -51.12
CA ARG A 581 -17.69 -3.11 -50.27
C ARG A 581 -17.29 -1.78 -49.63
N THR A 582 -18.26 -0.90 -49.45
CA THR A 582 -18.08 0.44 -48.86
C THR A 582 -19.04 0.65 -47.70
N GLY A 583 -18.91 1.76 -46.98
CA GLY A 583 -19.88 2.18 -45.96
C GLY A 583 -20.12 1.13 -44.85
N PRO A 584 -21.38 0.95 -44.41
CA PRO A 584 -21.73 0.00 -43.36
C PRO A 584 -21.37 -1.46 -43.68
N ASP A 585 -21.49 -1.87 -44.95
CA ASP A 585 -21.19 -3.24 -45.39
C ASP A 585 -19.69 -3.53 -45.36
N GLY A 586 -18.88 -2.58 -45.84
CA GLY A 586 -17.43 -2.65 -45.71
C GLY A 586 -16.98 -2.73 -44.24
N ARG A 587 -17.58 -1.92 -43.35
CA ARG A 587 -17.32 -2.00 -41.91
C ARG A 587 -17.71 -3.37 -41.36
N LYS A 588 -18.86 -3.93 -41.76
CA LYS A 588 -19.33 -5.24 -41.29
C LYS A 588 -18.33 -6.34 -41.65
N VAL A 589 -17.81 -6.34 -42.88
CA VAL A 589 -16.75 -7.27 -43.32
C VAL A 589 -15.50 -7.13 -42.47
N LEU A 590 -15.00 -5.90 -42.27
CA LEU A 590 -13.81 -5.68 -41.43
C LEU A 590 -14.04 -6.08 -39.97
N SER A 591 -15.20 -5.75 -39.39
CA SER A 591 -15.52 -6.05 -37.99
C SER A 591 -15.64 -7.55 -37.70
N LYS A 592 -16.10 -8.34 -38.68
CA LYS A 592 -16.18 -9.79 -38.56
C LYS A 592 -14.88 -10.49 -38.95
N GLY A 593 -14.14 -9.91 -39.90
CA GLY A 593 -12.99 -10.53 -40.55
C GLY A 593 -11.62 -10.18 -39.96
N LEU A 594 -11.43 -8.95 -39.46
CA LEU A 594 -10.21 -8.58 -38.75
C LEU A 594 -10.26 -9.10 -37.32
N ARG A 595 -9.26 -9.88 -36.92
CA ARG A 595 -9.25 -10.54 -35.60
C ARG A 595 -9.36 -9.53 -34.45
N PHE A 596 -8.61 -8.44 -34.52
CA PHE A 596 -8.66 -7.42 -33.48
C PHE A 596 -10.07 -6.84 -33.35
N LEU A 597 -10.68 -6.42 -34.46
CA LEU A 597 -12.03 -5.85 -34.45
C LEU A 597 -13.12 -6.85 -34.06
N SER A 598 -12.96 -8.14 -34.40
CA SER A 598 -13.91 -9.17 -33.98
C SER A 598 -13.85 -9.39 -32.48
N ALA A 599 -12.64 -9.40 -31.89
CA ALA A 599 -12.43 -9.51 -30.44
C ALA A 599 -12.99 -8.31 -29.65
N VAL A 600 -13.01 -7.12 -30.25
CA VAL A 600 -13.60 -5.91 -29.64
C VAL A 600 -14.94 -5.49 -30.25
N SER A 601 -15.62 -6.42 -30.92
CA SER A 601 -16.89 -6.12 -31.61
C SER A 601 -17.99 -5.64 -30.67
N TRP A 602 -17.94 -6.04 -29.39
CA TRP A 602 -18.82 -5.53 -28.33
C TRP A 602 -18.72 -4.00 -28.16
N ALA A 603 -17.56 -3.38 -28.44
CA ALA A 603 -17.41 -1.93 -28.37
C ALA A 603 -18.21 -1.20 -29.47
N LEU A 604 -18.59 -1.90 -30.54
CA LEU A 604 -19.46 -1.35 -31.59
C LEU A 604 -20.93 -1.27 -31.14
N LEU A 605 -21.29 -1.88 -30.01
CA LEU A 605 -22.62 -1.75 -29.40
C LEU A 605 -22.80 -0.40 -28.69
N VAL A 606 -21.70 0.27 -28.35
CA VAL A 606 -21.74 1.60 -27.72
C VAL A 606 -22.37 2.60 -28.72
N PRO A 607 -23.42 3.34 -28.31
CA PRO A 607 -24.10 4.29 -29.19
C PRO A 607 -23.13 5.24 -29.90
N GLY A 608 -23.27 5.36 -31.22
CA GLY A 608 -22.45 6.25 -32.06
C GLY A 608 -21.08 5.72 -32.50
N VAL A 609 -20.47 4.75 -31.79
CA VAL A 609 -19.13 4.21 -32.13
C VAL A 609 -19.14 3.54 -33.50
N SER A 610 -20.18 2.74 -33.77
CA SER A 610 -20.31 2.00 -35.02
C SER A 610 -20.43 2.91 -36.24
N GLY A 611 -21.15 4.04 -36.10
CA GLY A 611 -21.31 5.05 -37.14
C GLY A 611 -20.04 5.89 -37.34
N LEU A 612 -19.36 6.25 -36.24
CA LEU A 612 -18.07 6.95 -36.29
C LEU A 612 -17.03 6.12 -37.03
N LEU A 613 -16.94 4.82 -36.73
CA LEU A 613 -16.00 3.92 -37.38
C LEU A 613 -16.29 3.78 -38.89
N THR A 614 -17.57 3.66 -39.28
CA THR A 614 -17.98 3.65 -40.69
C THR A 614 -17.51 4.91 -41.40
N ARG A 615 -17.81 6.10 -40.85
CA ARG A 615 -17.44 7.39 -41.46
C ARG A 615 -15.92 7.58 -41.60
N ARG A 616 -15.15 7.04 -40.65
CA ARG A 616 -13.68 7.14 -40.65
C ARG A 616 -13.00 6.16 -41.60
N LEU A 617 -13.55 4.97 -41.78
CA LEU A 617 -13.01 3.96 -42.71
C LEU A 617 -13.52 4.13 -44.14
N PHE A 618 -14.74 4.67 -44.30
CA PHE A 618 -15.42 4.87 -45.59
C PHE A 618 -15.96 6.30 -45.68
N PRO A 619 -15.07 7.32 -45.79
CA PRO A 619 -15.51 8.70 -45.98
C PRO A 619 -16.23 8.84 -47.32
N THR A 620 -17.40 9.47 -47.31
CA THR A 620 -18.09 9.89 -48.53
C THR A 620 -17.33 11.07 -49.15
N ALA A 621 -17.33 11.19 -50.48
CA ALA A 621 -16.82 12.37 -51.16
C ALA A 621 -17.49 13.64 -50.58
N PRO A 622 -16.77 14.76 -50.42
CA PRO A 622 -17.41 16.00 -50.02
C PRO A 622 -18.48 16.33 -51.07
N THR A 623 -19.74 16.39 -50.65
CA THR A 623 -20.79 17.01 -51.44
C THR A 623 -20.33 18.42 -51.77
N ALA A 624 -20.27 18.75 -53.06
CA ALA A 624 -20.02 20.12 -53.50
C ALA A 624 -20.93 21.05 -52.71
N ALA A 625 -20.39 22.17 -52.19
CA ALA A 625 -21.19 23.17 -51.53
C ALA A 625 -22.38 23.53 -52.44
N PRO A 626 -23.60 23.66 -51.91
CA PRO A 626 -24.75 24.04 -52.73
C PRO A 626 -24.39 25.34 -53.46
N ALA A 627 -24.57 25.34 -54.78
CA ALA A 627 -24.34 26.53 -55.59
C ALA A 627 -25.07 27.72 -54.95
N PRO A 628 -24.43 28.90 -54.86
CA PRO A 628 -25.08 30.06 -54.26
C PRO A 628 -26.41 30.28 -54.97
N VAL A 629 -27.49 30.25 -54.19
CA VAL A 629 -28.84 30.52 -54.67
C VAL A 629 -28.81 31.90 -55.31
N ALA A 630 -29.07 31.96 -56.62
CA ALA A 630 -29.17 33.22 -57.33
C ALA A 630 -30.30 34.04 -56.69
N VAL A 631 -29.94 35.11 -55.99
CA VAL A 631 -30.88 36.10 -55.49
C VAL A 631 -31.57 36.71 -56.72
N PRO A 632 -32.91 36.67 -56.83
CA PRO A 632 -33.61 37.34 -57.90
C PRO A 632 -33.29 38.84 -57.86
N LYS A 633 -32.80 39.40 -58.98
CA LYS A 633 -32.69 40.85 -59.14
C LYS A 633 -34.08 41.46 -58.96
N VAL A 634 -34.28 42.19 -57.87
CA VAL A 634 -35.44 43.06 -57.67
C VAL A 634 -35.36 44.16 -58.75
N ALA A 635 -36.38 44.23 -59.59
CA ALA A 635 -36.55 45.30 -60.56
C ALA A 635 -36.75 46.64 -59.83
N PRO A 636 -36.21 47.77 -60.33
CA PRO A 636 -36.38 49.05 -59.70
C PRO A 636 -37.83 49.53 -59.86
N THR A 637 -38.57 49.62 -58.76
CA THR A 637 -39.82 50.39 -58.70
C THR A 637 -39.47 51.88 -58.64
N GLY A 638 -39.81 52.60 -59.70
CA GLY A 638 -39.80 54.06 -59.74
C GLY A 638 -40.99 54.68 -59.01
N ALA A 639 -40.86 56.00 -58.78
CA ALA A 639 -41.78 56.97 -58.15
C ALA A 639 -41.88 56.89 -56.61
N LYS A 640 -41.59 57.95 -55.85
CA LYS A 640 -41.72 59.40 -56.10
C LYS A 640 -40.48 60.18 -55.74
#